data_AF-A0A341D240-F1
#
_entry.id   AF-A0A341D240-F1
#
_cell.length_a   1.000
_cell.length_b   1.000
_cell.length_c   1.000
_cell.angle_alpha   90.00
_cell.angle_beta   90.00
_cell.angle_gamma   90.00
#
_symmetry.space_group_name_H-M   'P 1'
#
loop_
_entity.id
_entity.type
_entity.pdbx_description
1 polymer ?
#
loop_
_entity_poly.entity_id
_entity_poly.type
_entity_poly.pdbx_seq_one_letter_code
_entity_poly.pdbx_strand_id
1 'polypeptide(L)'
;MAGLNCRVTVGLLGVLLLGAARLARGWETYEIALPHGSNITVLIKPAAPTLPANRCEIISKRQVTPLSIKAGETAVFSFSCQHPENHFVIEIQKNIDCMSGPCPFGEVHLQPSMSVLPILNRTFIWDVKANKNIGLELQFSLPRLRQIGLGESCPDGVTHSISSRVDTKMVRIGTFCSNGTVSRIKMQEGVKMALALPWFHNRKVSGFSITNQLSIKRLCIIESVFEGEGSATLMSANYPDGFPEDELMTWQFIIPAHLRASVSFLHFSVSNCVKKEERVEYCIPGSTTNPEVFRLKDKQPGNIAGNFNLSLQGCDQDAQNPGILRLQFQVLVQHPQNESNKTYVVDLSNEQATSLTIEQRPSKLSRKFVPGCFVCLDSRTCSTNLTLTAGSKHKISFLCDDLTRLWINAEKTISCLDHQYCHRKKSYSLQVPWYILQLPVQLHDFSWKLLVPKDSISLALVPAQKLQQHTHERVCNTSFSYLVASAVPGQDLYFGSFCSGGSIEQIQVKQNVSVTLRTSAPSFQQEASRQSLTVSFVPHFKEEGVFTVTLDTKSKVYLRTPNWDKGLPSLTSVSWNISVPQDQVACLTFLKERTGVVCQTGRAFMIIQEQRAHTEEIFSLEEEVLPKPSFRYHSFWVNISNCSPMSKKQLDLLFWVSLTPRTMDLTVIILAVVGGGALLLFALGLIICFVKKNRKKKINKGPAVGIYNGNVNTQVPMQPKTFQKRRKDNESHVYAEIDDTMVYGHLLQDSKGSFLQPKVDTYRPFQGPTGDCPPSPPRICSRAPTAKLTKDEPSSGFLSESESEPYTFSYPNDRNISNGNTDPPLLETYESMEPGE
;
A
#
# COMPACT_ATOMS: atom_id res chain seq x y z
N MET A 1 -37.64 113.31 -7.30
CA MET A 1 -36.50 114.19 -7.69
C MET A 1 -35.33 113.80 -6.80
N ALA A 2 -34.13 113.47 -7.25
CA ALA A 2 -33.60 113.11 -8.58
C ALA A 2 -32.72 111.83 -8.39
N GLY A 3 -32.27 111.03 -9.38
CA GLY A 3 -31.41 111.38 -10.51
C GLY A 3 -29.99 111.72 -10.02
N LEU A 4 -28.88 111.11 -10.46
CA LEU A 4 -28.62 110.05 -11.46
C LEU A 4 -27.18 109.49 -11.20
N ASN A 5 -26.61 108.68 -12.10
CA ASN A 5 -25.16 108.39 -12.23
C ASN A 5 -24.45 107.52 -11.17
N CYS A 6 -24.62 106.20 -11.25
CA CYS A 6 -23.51 105.26 -11.03
C CYS A 6 -23.69 103.97 -11.85
N ARG A 7 -23.45 104.03 -13.17
CA ARG A 7 -23.75 102.92 -14.10
C ARG A 7 -22.67 102.69 -15.18
N VAL A 8 -21.40 102.78 -14.79
CA VAL A 8 -20.23 102.58 -15.69
C VAL A 8 -19.22 101.57 -15.15
N THR A 9 -18.95 101.55 -13.84
CA THR A 9 -17.86 100.77 -13.21
C THR A 9 -18.06 99.25 -13.17
N VAL A 10 -19.29 98.74 -13.34
CA VAL A 10 -19.57 97.29 -13.36
C VAL A 10 -19.28 96.66 -14.73
N GLY A 11 -19.41 97.44 -15.82
CA GLY A 11 -19.20 96.94 -17.18
C GLY A 11 -17.75 96.51 -17.45
N LEU A 12 -16.78 97.31 -16.98
CA LEU A 12 -15.36 97.04 -17.22
C LEU A 12 -14.85 95.80 -16.47
N LEU A 13 -15.27 95.58 -15.22
CA LEU A 13 -14.93 94.37 -14.47
C LEU A 13 -15.54 93.11 -15.11
N GLY A 14 -16.81 93.20 -15.57
CA GLY A 14 -17.46 92.11 -16.28
C GLY A 14 -16.73 91.72 -17.57
N VAL A 15 -16.30 92.70 -18.36
CA VAL A 15 -15.55 92.46 -19.61
C VAL A 15 -14.12 91.98 -19.35
N LEU A 16 -13.43 92.45 -18.30
CA LEU A 16 -12.12 91.94 -17.92
C LEU A 16 -12.17 90.50 -17.41
N LEU A 17 -13.19 90.14 -16.62
CA LEU A 17 -13.37 88.75 -16.14
C LEU A 17 -13.81 87.81 -17.28
N LEU A 18 -14.68 88.24 -18.19
CA LEU A 18 -15.05 87.48 -19.39
C LEU A 18 -13.91 87.40 -20.42
N GLY A 19 -13.01 88.39 -20.45
CA GLY A 19 -11.78 88.38 -21.25
C GLY A 19 -10.75 87.39 -20.70
N ALA A 20 -10.47 87.44 -19.39
CA ALA A 20 -9.60 86.48 -18.71
C ALA A 20 -10.11 85.03 -18.84
N ALA A 21 -11.43 84.82 -18.67
CA ALA A 21 -12.06 83.52 -18.86
C ALA A 21 -11.98 82.96 -20.30
N ARG A 22 -11.57 83.77 -21.29
CA ARG A 22 -11.32 83.32 -22.68
C ARG A 22 -9.85 83.11 -23.03
N LEU A 23 -8.91 83.41 -22.13
CA LEU A 23 -7.46 83.28 -22.34
C LEU A 23 -6.79 82.19 -21.48
N ALA A 24 -7.57 81.32 -20.86
CA ALA A 24 -7.08 80.18 -20.05
C ALA A 24 -7.55 78.81 -20.58
N ARG A 25 -7.64 78.62 -21.91
CA ARG A 25 -7.67 77.27 -22.51
C ARG A 25 -6.26 76.66 -22.51
N GLY A 26 -5.77 76.31 -21.32
CA GLY A 26 -4.60 75.45 -21.19
C GLY A 26 -4.92 74.07 -21.78
N TRP A 27 -4.20 73.67 -22.81
CA TRP A 27 -4.16 72.26 -23.20
C TRP A 27 -3.36 71.49 -22.15
N GLU A 28 -3.79 70.28 -21.78
CA GLU A 28 -3.04 69.47 -20.82
C GLU A 28 -1.65 69.14 -21.38
N THR A 29 -0.63 69.64 -20.69
CA THR A 29 0.77 69.36 -20.98
C THR A 29 1.23 68.16 -20.16
N TYR A 30 1.58 67.09 -20.85
CA TYR A 30 2.12 65.87 -20.27
C TYR A 30 3.65 65.92 -20.31
N GLU A 31 4.29 65.56 -19.20
CA GLU A 31 5.75 65.44 -19.09
C GLU A 31 6.09 63.99 -18.70
N ILE A 32 6.85 63.31 -19.56
CA ILE A 32 7.35 61.95 -19.30
C ILE A 32 8.88 62.01 -19.29
N ALA A 33 9.46 61.87 -18.10
CA ALA A 33 10.89 61.72 -17.89
C ALA A 33 11.23 60.25 -17.62
N LEU A 34 12.16 59.67 -18.39
CA LEU A 34 12.62 58.30 -18.22
C LEU A 34 14.04 58.29 -17.63
N PRO A 35 14.29 57.66 -16.46
CA PRO A 35 15.64 57.65 -15.87
C PRO A 35 16.69 57.00 -16.78
N HIS A 36 17.93 57.50 -16.72
CA HIS A 36 19.08 56.81 -17.32
C HIS A 36 19.22 55.38 -16.77
N GLY A 37 19.59 54.43 -17.62
CA GLY A 37 19.73 53.01 -17.24
C GLY A 37 18.41 52.27 -16.95
N SER A 38 17.24 52.91 -17.06
CA SER A 38 15.94 52.26 -16.78
C SER A 38 15.56 51.15 -17.77
N ASN A 39 16.17 51.13 -18.96
CA ASN A 39 15.87 50.24 -20.09
C ASN A 39 14.38 50.26 -20.53
N ILE A 40 13.69 51.36 -20.25
CA ILE A 40 12.32 51.64 -20.67
C ILE A 40 12.34 52.45 -21.97
N THR A 41 11.45 52.10 -22.90
CA THR A 41 11.06 52.89 -24.06
C THR A 41 9.54 53.10 -24.03
N VAL A 42 9.08 54.32 -24.22
CA VAL A 42 7.67 54.69 -24.37
C VAL A 42 7.40 55.10 -25.81
N LEU A 43 6.37 54.53 -26.43
CA LEU A 43 5.96 54.82 -27.80
C LEU A 43 4.46 55.17 -27.82
N ILE A 44 4.13 56.40 -28.21
CA ILE A 44 2.75 56.85 -28.46
C ILE A 44 2.53 56.85 -29.97
N LYS A 45 1.59 56.02 -30.44
CA LYS A 45 1.31 55.79 -31.88
C LYS A 45 -0.19 55.83 -32.18
N PRO A 46 -0.60 56.12 -33.43
CA PRO A 46 -2.01 56.09 -33.80
C PRO A 46 -2.67 54.72 -33.56
N ALA A 47 -3.95 54.74 -33.17
CA ALA A 47 -4.79 53.55 -33.18
C ALA A 47 -5.12 53.14 -34.63
N ALA A 48 -5.05 51.84 -34.93
CA ALA A 48 -5.30 51.33 -36.27
C ALA A 48 -6.71 50.70 -36.38
N PRO A 49 -7.53 51.02 -37.40
CA PRO A 49 -7.41 52.07 -38.41
C PRO A 49 -8.35 53.26 -38.15
N THR A 50 -7.82 54.44 -37.80
CA THR A 50 -8.63 55.67 -37.68
C THR A 50 -9.18 56.14 -39.03
N LEU A 51 -10.48 56.42 -39.11
CA LEU A 51 -11.11 57.07 -40.27
C LEU A 51 -10.61 58.52 -40.47
N PRO A 52 -10.59 59.07 -41.70
CA PRO A 52 -9.81 60.27 -42.03
C PRO A 52 -10.32 61.63 -41.50
N ALA A 53 -11.38 61.66 -40.69
CA ALA A 53 -12.15 62.87 -40.42
C ALA A 53 -11.48 63.86 -39.44
N ASN A 54 -10.83 63.37 -38.38
CA ASN A 54 -10.30 64.20 -37.29
C ASN A 54 -8.78 64.07 -37.19
N ARG A 55 -8.04 65.14 -37.53
CA ARG A 55 -6.58 65.22 -37.35
C ARG A 55 -6.21 65.51 -35.89
N CYS A 56 -6.18 64.47 -35.06
CA CYS A 56 -5.52 64.56 -33.77
C CYS A 56 -4.01 64.29 -33.93
N GLU A 57 -3.19 65.15 -33.34
CA GLU A 57 -1.74 65.19 -33.52
C GLU A 57 -1.06 65.45 -32.15
N ILE A 58 0.15 64.95 -31.97
CA ILE A 58 0.94 65.20 -30.75
C ILE A 58 1.88 66.38 -30.99
N ILE A 59 1.88 67.35 -30.07
CA ILE A 59 2.61 68.62 -30.17
C ILE A 59 3.73 68.62 -29.13
N SER A 60 4.99 68.52 -29.58
CA SER A 60 6.20 68.64 -28.73
C SER A 60 7.23 69.53 -29.45
N LYS A 61 7.14 70.85 -29.23
CA LYS A 61 7.84 71.93 -29.99
C LYS A 61 7.50 72.02 -31.49
N ARG A 62 7.12 70.90 -32.13
CA ARG A 62 6.56 70.74 -33.47
C ARG A 62 5.51 69.61 -33.42
N GLN A 63 4.76 69.39 -34.51
CA GLN A 63 3.93 68.19 -34.67
C GLN A 63 4.82 66.95 -34.80
N VAL A 64 4.56 65.89 -34.04
CA VAL A 64 5.34 64.65 -34.02
C VAL A 64 4.41 63.44 -33.86
N THR A 65 4.33 62.57 -34.86
CA THR A 65 3.54 61.33 -34.78
C THR A 65 4.24 60.21 -35.58
N PRO A 66 4.56 59.05 -34.99
CA PRO A 66 4.48 58.71 -33.57
C PRO A 66 5.51 59.46 -32.71
N LEU A 67 5.27 59.54 -31.40
CA LEU A 67 6.24 60.04 -30.42
C LEU A 67 6.93 58.86 -29.72
N SER A 68 8.26 58.86 -29.67
CA SER A 68 9.07 57.83 -29.00
C SER A 68 10.00 58.50 -27.99
N ILE A 69 10.14 57.90 -26.80
CA ILE A 69 10.90 58.40 -25.65
C ILE A 69 11.72 57.23 -25.09
N LYS A 70 13.04 57.40 -24.94
CA LYS A 70 13.98 56.37 -24.47
C LYS A 70 14.50 56.66 -23.05
N ALA A 71 15.09 55.65 -22.40
CA ALA A 71 15.77 55.81 -21.12
C ALA A 71 16.84 56.93 -21.16
N GLY A 72 16.69 57.93 -20.29
CA GLY A 72 17.51 59.15 -20.26
C GLY A 72 16.91 60.36 -20.99
N GLU A 73 15.82 60.19 -21.73
CA GLU A 73 15.11 61.28 -22.40
C GLU A 73 13.95 61.80 -21.55
N THR A 74 13.60 63.08 -21.74
CA THR A 74 12.40 63.70 -21.16
C THR A 74 11.63 64.42 -22.26
N ALA A 75 10.34 64.10 -22.40
CA ALA A 75 9.47 64.67 -23.41
C ALA A 75 8.30 65.41 -22.77
N VAL A 76 8.14 66.69 -23.12
CA VAL A 76 6.97 67.51 -22.79
C VAL A 76 6.12 67.65 -24.04
N PHE A 77 4.84 67.30 -23.97
CA PHE A 77 3.93 67.33 -25.11
C PHE A 77 2.47 67.58 -24.74
N SER A 78 1.64 67.90 -25.73
CA SER A 78 0.17 67.99 -25.60
C SER A 78 -0.52 67.42 -26.84
N PHE A 79 -1.82 67.16 -26.77
CA PHE A 79 -2.63 66.67 -27.89
C PHE A 79 -3.44 67.80 -28.51
N SER A 80 -3.61 67.80 -29.84
CA SER A 80 -4.43 68.79 -30.55
C SER A 80 -5.96 68.56 -30.41
N CYS A 81 -6.40 67.44 -29.85
CA CYS A 81 -7.81 67.07 -29.70
C CYS A 81 -8.20 66.78 -28.24
N GLN A 82 -9.50 66.85 -27.94
CA GLN A 82 -10.05 66.67 -26.59
C GLN A 82 -10.18 65.20 -26.14
N HIS A 83 -10.15 64.26 -27.08
CA HIS A 83 -10.41 62.83 -26.85
C HIS A 83 -9.30 61.96 -27.46
N PRO A 84 -8.04 62.11 -27.02
CA PRO A 84 -6.88 61.45 -27.63
C PRO A 84 -6.91 59.91 -27.47
N GLU A 85 -7.66 59.37 -26.52
CA GLU A 85 -7.85 57.93 -26.28
C GLU A 85 -8.48 57.17 -27.47
N ASN A 86 -9.23 57.88 -28.32
CA ASN A 86 -9.81 57.31 -29.55
C ASN A 86 -8.85 57.39 -30.76
N HIS A 87 -7.73 58.10 -30.61
CA HIS A 87 -6.78 58.37 -31.69
C HIS A 87 -5.40 57.74 -31.45
N PHE A 88 -4.97 57.58 -30.19
CA PHE A 88 -3.64 57.13 -29.83
C PHE A 88 -3.64 55.97 -28.82
N VAL A 89 -2.64 55.10 -28.95
CA VAL A 89 -2.30 54.06 -27.98
C VAL A 89 -0.86 54.26 -27.50
N ILE A 90 -0.56 53.86 -26.27
CA ILE A 90 0.77 53.97 -25.67
C ILE A 90 1.33 52.57 -25.35
N GLU A 91 2.49 52.27 -25.92
CA GLU A 91 3.25 51.05 -25.64
C GLU A 91 4.46 51.41 -24.77
N ILE A 92 4.61 50.70 -23.65
CA ILE A 92 5.70 50.90 -22.67
C ILE A 92 6.51 49.60 -22.62
N GLN A 93 7.65 49.56 -23.31
CA GLN A 93 8.52 48.39 -23.33
C GLN A 93 9.66 48.56 -22.33
N LYS A 94 9.77 47.65 -21.37
CA LYS A 94 10.91 47.51 -20.45
C LYS A 94 11.72 46.27 -20.83
N ASN A 95 12.98 46.46 -21.21
CA ASN A 95 13.90 45.37 -21.53
C ASN A 95 14.68 44.97 -20.28
N ILE A 96 14.68 43.67 -19.97
CA ILE A 96 15.30 43.10 -18.77
C ILE A 96 16.30 42.04 -19.22
N ASP A 97 17.56 42.19 -18.85
CA ASP A 97 18.62 41.26 -19.22
C ASP A 97 19.20 40.57 -17.97
N CYS A 98 18.78 39.32 -17.76
CA CYS A 98 19.24 38.48 -16.66
C CYS A 98 20.49 37.65 -17.02
N MET A 99 21.14 37.92 -18.16
CA MET A 99 22.41 37.30 -18.55
C MET A 99 23.60 38.15 -18.11
N SER A 100 23.44 39.49 -18.08
CA SER A 100 24.49 40.44 -17.69
C SER A 100 24.12 41.37 -16.53
N GLY A 101 22.89 41.31 -16.03
CA GLY A 101 22.40 42.14 -14.93
C GLY A 101 21.57 41.37 -13.89
N PRO A 102 21.24 42.00 -12.74
CA PRO A 102 20.42 41.39 -11.71
C PRO A 102 18.99 41.16 -12.23
N CYS A 103 18.51 39.92 -12.13
CA CYS A 103 17.16 39.56 -12.56
C CYS A 103 16.12 40.06 -11.54
N PRO A 104 15.00 40.69 -11.96
CA PRO A 104 14.05 41.33 -11.05
C PRO A 104 13.09 40.29 -10.44
N PHE A 105 13.57 39.55 -9.46
CA PHE A 105 12.75 38.64 -8.67
C PHE A 105 11.87 39.41 -7.67
N GLY A 106 10.64 38.94 -7.44
CA GLY A 106 9.62 39.64 -6.66
C GLY A 106 8.53 40.26 -7.53
N GLU A 107 7.75 41.19 -6.97
CA GLU A 107 6.63 41.84 -7.67
C GLU A 107 7.12 42.81 -8.76
N VAL A 108 6.54 42.72 -9.96
CA VAL A 108 6.88 43.63 -11.06
C VAL A 108 6.02 44.90 -10.99
N HIS A 109 6.63 46.05 -10.73
CA HIS A 109 5.89 47.33 -10.70
C HIS A 109 5.67 47.93 -12.09
N LEU A 110 4.56 48.68 -12.25
CA LEU A 110 4.27 49.46 -13.46
C LEU A 110 5.18 50.70 -13.51
N GLN A 111 5.98 50.81 -14.58
CA GLN A 111 6.92 51.91 -14.78
C GLN A 111 6.88 52.36 -16.26
N PRO A 112 6.67 53.67 -16.58
CA PRO A 112 6.36 54.76 -15.65
C PRO A 112 5.05 54.56 -14.88
N SER A 113 4.87 55.32 -13.80
CA SER A 113 3.65 55.24 -12.99
C SER A 113 2.44 55.81 -13.74
N MET A 114 1.26 55.22 -13.51
CA MET A 114 0.02 55.57 -14.21
C MET A 114 -0.41 57.04 -14.07
N SER A 115 0.06 57.75 -13.03
CA SER A 115 -0.19 59.18 -12.81
C SER A 115 0.63 60.12 -13.71
N VAL A 116 1.67 59.61 -14.38
CA VAL A 116 2.55 60.36 -15.31
C VAL A 116 2.17 60.07 -16.77
N LEU A 117 1.45 58.96 -17.02
CA LEU A 117 1.06 58.55 -18.37
C LEU A 117 -0.29 59.17 -18.78
N PRO A 118 -0.43 59.69 -20.01
CA PRO A 118 -1.70 60.22 -20.51
C PRO A 118 -2.82 59.18 -20.49
N ILE A 119 -4.06 59.67 -20.51
CA ILE A 119 -5.28 58.85 -20.51
C ILE A 119 -5.49 58.26 -21.91
N LEU A 120 -4.73 57.20 -22.22
CA LEU A 120 -4.79 56.44 -23.47
C LEU A 120 -4.95 54.94 -23.15
N ASN A 121 -5.29 54.12 -24.15
CA ASN A 121 -5.15 52.66 -24.03
C ASN A 121 -3.67 52.31 -23.92
N ARG A 122 -3.27 51.56 -22.88
CA ARG A 122 -1.87 51.36 -22.48
C ARG A 122 -1.46 49.90 -22.55
N THR A 123 -0.34 49.58 -23.19
CA THR A 123 0.23 48.24 -23.20
C THR A 123 1.62 48.25 -22.57
N PHE A 124 1.75 47.71 -21.36
CA PHE A 124 3.04 47.47 -20.72
C PHE A 124 3.62 46.15 -21.25
N ILE A 125 4.90 46.15 -21.63
CA ILE A 125 5.60 45.00 -22.21
C ILE A 125 6.92 44.82 -21.47
N TRP A 126 7.11 43.65 -20.87
CA TRP A 126 8.38 43.24 -20.27
C TRP A 126 9.01 42.16 -21.16
N ASP A 127 10.15 42.45 -21.77
CA ASP A 127 10.93 41.47 -22.55
C ASP A 127 12.14 41.05 -21.68
N VAL A 128 12.01 39.88 -21.04
CA VAL A 128 12.99 39.31 -20.12
C VAL A 128 13.83 38.28 -20.86
N LYS A 129 15.14 38.49 -20.90
CA LYS A 129 16.13 37.53 -21.45
C LYS A 129 16.84 36.81 -20.32
N ALA A 130 17.00 35.49 -20.46
CA ALA A 130 17.70 34.66 -19.49
C ALA A 130 18.53 33.57 -20.20
N ASN A 131 19.50 32.99 -19.48
CA ASN A 131 20.25 31.84 -19.97
C ASN A 131 19.35 30.58 -19.99
N LYS A 132 19.58 29.62 -20.91
CA LYS A 132 18.87 28.33 -20.97
C LYS A 132 18.90 27.54 -19.65
N ASN A 133 19.95 27.76 -18.84
CA ASN A 133 20.12 27.16 -17.52
C ASN A 133 19.24 27.79 -16.41
N ILE A 134 18.57 28.92 -16.68
CA ILE A 134 17.73 29.64 -15.72
C ILE A 134 16.26 29.39 -16.08
N GLY A 135 15.50 28.79 -15.17
CA GLY A 135 14.05 28.75 -15.24
C GLY A 135 13.45 30.06 -14.70
N LEU A 136 12.44 30.58 -15.39
CA LEU A 136 11.66 31.73 -14.95
C LEU A 136 10.24 31.26 -14.61
N GLU A 137 9.81 31.47 -13.38
CA GLU A 137 8.42 31.24 -12.98
C GLU A 137 7.69 32.58 -12.83
N LEU A 138 6.59 32.75 -13.58
CA LEU A 138 5.61 33.81 -13.35
C LEU A 138 4.57 33.30 -12.34
N GLN A 139 4.33 34.05 -11.27
CA GLN A 139 3.31 33.73 -10.26
C GLN A 139 2.16 34.74 -10.28
N PHE A 140 0.93 34.23 -10.13
CA PHE A 140 -0.32 34.98 -10.16
C PHE A 140 -1.18 34.57 -8.95
N SER A 141 -1.06 35.29 -7.83
CA SER A 141 -1.67 34.89 -6.55
C SER A 141 -3.20 34.95 -6.59
N LEU A 142 -3.77 36.16 -6.63
CA LEU A 142 -5.19 36.46 -6.89
C LEU A 142 -5.30 37.87 -7.51
N PRO A 143 -6.16 38.09 -8.53
CA PRO A 143 -6.90 37.07 -9.27
C PRO A 143 -5.96 36.23 -10.16
N ARG A 144 -6.22 34.91 -10.21
CA ARG A 144 -5.57 33.98 -11.15
C ARG A 144 -6.01 34.23 -12.58
N LEU A 145 -5.28 33.68 -13.55
CA LEU A 145 -5.52 33.90 -14.98
C LEU A 145 -6.48 32.85 -15.61
N ARG A 146 -7.30 33.30 -16.57
CA ARG A 146 -8.16 32.46 -17.43
C ARG A 146 -7.67 32.57 -18.88
N GLN A 147 -7.23 31.48 -19.51
CA GLN A 147 -6.82 31.50 -20.93
C GLN A 147 -8.05 31.75 -21.82
N ILE A 148 -7.88 32.49 -22.91
CA ILE A 148 -8.95 32.83 -23.88
C ILE A 148 -8.55 32.55 -25.32
N GLY A 149 -9.52 32.15 -26.14
CA GLY A 149 -9.34 31.91 -27.57
C GLY A 149 -9.36 33.17 -28.43
N LEU A 150 -9.12 33.03 -29.74
CA LEU A 150 -9.35 34.11 -30.71
C LEU A 150 -10.85 34.44 -30.77
N GLY A 151 -11.18 35.73 -30.70
CA GLY A 151 -12.56 36.23 -30.72
C GLY A 151 -13.21 36.39 -29.33
N GLU A 152 -12.65 35.77 -28.29
CA GLU A 152 -13.00 36.11 -26.90
C GLU A 152 -12.39 37.47 -26.49
N SER A 153 -13.07 38.18 -25.59
CA SER A 153 -12.57 39.41 -24.96
C SER A 153 -12.83 39.37 -23.46
N CYS A 154 -12.01 40.09 -22.69
CA CYS A 154 -12.12 40.12 -21.24
C CYS A 154 -13.19 41.12 -20.78
N PRO A 155 -14.06 40.78 -19.80
CA PRO A 155 -15.13 41.68 -19.34
C PRO A 155 -14.65 43.00 -18.74
N ASP A 156 -13.42 43.04 -18.23
CA ASP A 156 -12.73 44.22 -17.69
C ASP A 156 -11.90 44.97 -18.76
N GLY A 157 -11.84 44.44 -19.99
CA GLY A 157 -10.98 44.89 -21.08
C GLY A 157 -9.48 44.64 -20.87
N VAL A 158 -9.08 43.98 -19.78
CA VAL A 158 -7.67 43.77 -19.41
C VAL A 158 -7.18 42.43 -19.94
N THR A 159 -6.18 42.46 -20.82
CA THR A 159 -5.58 41.24 -21.37
C THR A 159 -4.11 41.09 -20.96
N HIS A 160 -3.76 39.89 -20.52
CA HIS A 160 -2.39 39.44 -20.27
C HIS A 160 -1.98 38.53 -21.42
N SER A 161 -0.98 38.88 -22.23
CA SER A 161 -0.45 38.04 -23.30
C SER A 161 0.97 37.61 -22.99
N ILE A 162 1.25 36.31 -23.11
CA ILE A 162 2.47 35.71 -22.57
C ILE A 162 3.13 34.85 -23.66
N SER A 163 4.39 35.13 -23.96
CA SER A 163 5.20 34.38 -24.92
C SER A 163 6.53 33.95 -24.32
N SER A 164 6.90 32.68 -24.50
CA SER A 164 8.27 32.21 -24.21
C SER A 164 9.20 32.58 -25.36
N ARG A 165 10.48 32.75 -25.05
CA ARG A 165 11.56 32.72 -26.04
C ARG A 165 12.02 31.27 -26.20
N VAL A 166 12.32 30.85 -27.42
CA VAL A 166 12.92 29.53 -27.74
C VAL A 166 13.94 29.78 -28.86
N ASP A 167 15.23 29.65 -28.54
CA ASP A 167 16.35 30.11 -29.37
C ASP A 167 16.15 31.55 -29.88
N THR A 168 15.82 31.71 -31.16
CA THR A 168 15.58 33.00 -31.83
C THR A 168 14.09 33.29 -32.06
N LYS A 169 13.20 32.32 -31.82
CA LYS A 169 11.76 32.42 -32.05
C LYS A 169 11.04 32.86 -30.77
N MET A 170 9.87 33.48 -30.93
CA MET A 170 8.95 33.79 -29.83
C MET A 170 7.71 32.92 -29.98
N VAL A 171 7.41 32.11 -28.97
CA VAL A 171 6.27 31.17 -28.95
C VAL A 171 5.20 31.74 -28.03
N ARG A 172 3.98 31.97 -28.54
CA ARG A 172 2.86 32.53 -27.77
C ARG A 172 2.23 31.44 -26.92
N ILE A 173 2.46 31.46 -25.61
CA ILE A 173 1.90 30.48 -24.67
C ILE A 173 0.40 30.72 -24.46
N GLY A 174 -0.04 31.98 -24.51
CA GLY A 174 -1.46 32.30 -24.58
C GLY A 174 -1.78 33.78 -24.40
N THR A 175 -3.07 34.08 -24.43
CA THR A 175 -3.64 35.33 -23.92
C THR A 175 -4.69 34.98 -22.87
N PHE A 176 -4.77 35.80 -21.82
CA PHE A 176 -5.49 35.49 -20.59
C PHE A 176 -6.25 36.72 -20.06
N CYS A 177 -7.40 36.48 -19.45
CA CYS A 177 -8.14 37.43 -18.63
C CYS A 177 -7.85 37.25 -17.14
N SER A 178 -8.24 38.24 -16.33
CA SER A 178 -8.46 38.09 -14.90
C SER A 178 -9.50 36.99 -14.58
N ASN A 179 -9.40 36.39 -13.40
CA ASN A 179 -10.36 35.42 -12.81
C ASN A 179 -10.45 34.07 -13.55
N GLY A 180 -9.43 33.22 -13.36
CA GLY A 180 -9.41 31.81 -13.79
C GLY A 180 -8.65 30.90 -12.82
N THR A 181 -8.14 29.77 -13.31
CA THR A 181 -7.43 28.77 -12.51
C THR A 181 -5.90 28.86 -12.56
N VAL A 182 -5.33 29.53 -13.57
CA VAL A 182 -3.87 29.55 -13.79
C VAL A 182 -3.19 30.40 -12.73
N SER A 183 -2.37 29.74 -11.92
CA SER A 183 -1.65 30.30 -10.76
C SER A 183 -0.18 30.55 -11.04
N ARG A 184 0.45 29.73 -11.90
CA ARG A 184 1.86 29.88 -12.29
C ARG A 184 2.08 29.49 -13.75
N ILE A 185 3.11 30.08 -14.36
CA ILE A 185 3.67 29.57 -15.61
C ILE A 185 5.20 29.56 -15.51
N LYS A 186 5.79 28.37 -15.61
CA LYS A 186 7.25 28.12 -15.61
C LYS A 186 7.75 28.09 -17.06
N MET A 187 8.85 28.77 -17.38
CA MET A 187 9.46 28.91 -18.72
C MET A 187 10.99 28.86 -18.63
N GLN A 188 11.67 28.84 -19.78
CA GLN A 188 13.14 28.89 -19.92
C GLN A 188 13.55 29.87 -21.04
N GLU A 189 14.83 30.25 -21.11
CA GLU A 189 15.46 31.13 -22.14
C GLU A 189 14.96 32.60 -22.21
N GLY A 190 13.79 32.89 -21.66
CA GLY A 190 13.25 34.24 -21.55
C GLY A 190 11.73 34.28 -21.73
N VAL A 191 11.11 35.35 -21.25
CA VAL A 191 9.66 35.55 -21.34
C VAL A 191 9.35 36.98 -21.77
N LYS A 192 8.40 37.10 -22.71
CA LYS A 192 7.79 38.37 -23.09
C LYS A 192 6.37 38.42 -22.55
N MET A 193 6.18 39.20 -21.50
CA MET A 193 4.90 39.45 -20.83
C MET A 193 4.35 40.77 -21.34
N ALA A 194 3.08 40.81 -21.77
CA ALA A 194 2.38 42.02 -22.16
C ALA A 194 1.07 42.16 -21.38
N LEU A 195 0.81 43.35 -20.84
CA LEU A 195 -0.40 43.72 -20.12
C LEU A 195 -1.05 44.92 -20.81
N ALA A 196 -2.17 44.69 -21.49
CA ALA A 196 -2.98 45.75 -22.07
C ALA A 196 -4.07 46.20 -21.07
N LEU A 197 -4.16 47.51 -20.87
CA LEU A 197 -5.10 48.19 -19.97
C LEU A 197 -5.92 49.22 -20.78
N PRO A 198 -7.25 49.18 -20.70
CA PRO A 198 -8.10 50.24 -21.25
C PRO A 198 -7.78 51.61 -20.63
N TRP A 199 -8.05 52.69 -21.36
CA TRP A 199 -7.75 54.07 -20.93
C TRP A 199 -8.33 54.43 -19.55
N PHE A 200 -9.56 53.95 -19.28
CA PHE A 200 -10.30 54.14 -18.03
C PHE A 200 -9.81 53.26 -16.86
N HIS A 201 -8.93 52.29 -17.08
CA HIS A 201 -8.62 51.25 -16.09
C HIS A 201 -7.43 51.64 -15.17
N ASN A 202 -7.74 52.09 -13.95
CA ASN A 202 -6.76 52.62 -12.99
C ASN A 202 -6.10 51.53 -12.12
N ARG A 203 -5.29 50.67 -12.72
CA ARG A 203 -4.52 49.59 -12.05
C ARG A 203 -3.13 50.08 -11.64
N LYS A 204 -2.74 49.89 -10.36
CA LYS A 204 -1.44 50.35 -9.82
C LYS A 204 -0.32 49.31 -9.86
N VAL A 205 -0.66 48.02 -9.93
CA VAL A 205 0.28 46.88 -9.86
C VAL A 205 0.16 45.99 -11.10
N SER A 206 1.24 45.34 -11.53
CA SER A 206 1.16 44.38 -12.64
C SER A 206 0.28 43.18 -12.30
N GLY A 207 0.23 42.79 -11.01
CA GLY A 207 -0.46 41.59 -10.54
C GLY A 207 0.27 40.29 -10.88
N PHE A 208 1.58 40.34 -11.12
CA PHE A 208 2.43 39.15 -11.19
C PHE A 208 3.80 39.40 -10.54
N SER A 209 4.42 38.32 -10.07
CA SER A 209 5.80 38.28 -9.63
C SER A 209 6.63 37.35 -10.50
N ILE A 210 7.94 37.59 -10.57
CA ILE A 210 8.92 36.70 -11.20
C ILE A 210 9.72 36.01 -10.10
N THR A 211 9.89 34.70 -10.20
CA THR A 211 10.72 33.90 -9.28
C THR A 211 11.70 33.02 -10.05
N ASN A 212 12.85 32.75 -9.43
CA ASN A 212 13.89 31.88 -9.99
C ASN A 212 13.48 30.41 -9.86
N GLN A 213 13.64 29.63 -10.92
CA GLN A 213 13.29 28.21 -10.98
C GLN A 213 14.44 27.41 -11.63
N LEU A 214 14.53 26.11 -11.35
CA LEU A 214 15.41 25.22 -12.13
C LEU A 214 14.92 25.12 -13.59
N SER A 215 15.84 24.91 -14.54
CA SER A 215 15.51 24.72 -15.95
C SER A 215 14.63 23.47 -16.14
N ILE A 216 13.52 23.63 -16.86
CA ILE A 216 12.43 22.64 -16.95
C ILE A 216 12.56 21.66 -18.14
N LYS A 217 13.48 21.93 -19.08
CA LYS A 217 13.69 21.15 -20.34
C LYS A 217 12.39 20.95 -21.14
N ARG A 218 11.51 21.96 -21.11
CA ARG A 218 10.15 21.96 -21.68
C ARG A 218 9.83 23.40 -22.11
N LEU A 219 8.96 23.57 -23.11
CA LEU A 219 8.48 24.87 -23.57
C LEU A 219 7.92 25.71 -22.42
N CYS A 220 7.00 25.11 -21.64
CA CYS A 220 6.49 25.68 -20.40
C CYS A 220 5.76 24.63 -19.55
N ILE A 221 5.56 24.95 -18.26
CA ILE A 221 4.63 24.26 -17.37
C ILE A 221 3.60 25.26 -16.85
N ILE A 222 2.31 25.02 -17.09
CA ILE A 222 1.19 25.85 -16.62
C ILE A 222 0.54 25.20 -15.39
N GLU A 223 0.59 25.85 -14.23
CA GLU A 223 -0.05 25.36 -12.99
C GLU A 223 -1.47 25.91 -12.86
N SER A 224 -2.47 25.02 -12.81
CA SER A 224 -3.89 25.36 -12.61
C SER A 224 -4.40 24.83 -11.26
N VAL A 225 -4.84 25.74 -10.40
CA VAL A 225 -5.35 25.44 -9.04
C VAL A 225 -6.86 25.61 -9.01
N PHE A 226 -7.55 24.54 -8.63
CA PHE A 226 -8.99 24.54 -8.36
C PHE A 226 -9.24 24.61 -6.84
N GLU A 227 -10.09 25.54 -6.41
CA GLU A 227 -10.45 25.71 -4.98
C GLU A 227 -11.73 24.97 -4.58
N GLY A 228 -12.48 24.49 -5.58
CA GLY A 228 -13.74 23.80 -5.45
C GLY A 228 -14.19 23.27 -6.81
N GLU A 229 -15.50 23.12 -7.01
CA GLU A 229 -16.05 22.76 -8.32
C GLU A 229 -15.87 23.88 -9.35
N GLY A 230 -15.70 23.51 -10.62
CA GLY A 230 -15.55 24.45 -11.73
C GLY A 230 -14.98 23.78 -12.97
N SER A 231 -14.70 24.57 -14.01
CA SER A 231 -14.00 24.07 -15.19
C SER A 231 -13.02 25.10 -15.75
N ALA A 232 -11.89 24.61 -16.26
CA ALA A 232 -10.92 25.42 -16.98
C ALA A 232 -10.82 24.94 -18.43
N THR A 233 -10.94 25.86 -19.38
CA THR A 233 -10.63 25.61 -20.79
C THR A 233 -9.21 26.10 -21.07
N LEU A 234 -8.38 25.23 -21.65
CA LEU A 234 -6.96 25.45 -21.88
C LEU A 234 -6.60 25.07 -23.31
N MET A 235 -5.54 25.71 -23.83
CA MET A 235 -5.08 25.61 -25.21
C MET A 235 -3.56 25.45 -25.27
N SER A 236 -3.11 24.69 -26.28
CA SER A 236 -1.70 24.56 -26.65
C SER A 236 -1.07 25.92 -26.98
N ALA A 237 0.25 26.02 -26.87
CA ALA A 237 0.99 27.17 -27.37
C ALA A 237 0.70 27.41 -28.86
N ASN A 238 0.74 28.68 -29.27
CA ASN A 238 0.39 29.18 -30.60
C ASN A 238 -1.02 28.77 -31.09
N TYR A 239 -1.97 28.42 -30.22
CA TYR A 239 -3.34 28.09 -30.67
C TYR A 239 -4.03 29.32 -31.30
N PRO A 240 -4.67 29.20 -32.48
CA PRO A 240 -4.90 27.98 -33.29
C PRO A 240 -3.87 27.75 -34.41
N ASP A 241 -2.87 28.62 -34.54
CA ASP A 241 -1.91 28.73 -35.64
C ASP A 241 -0.98 27.50 -35.77
N GLY A 242 -0.59 26.89 -34.64
CA GLY A 242 0.10 25.59 -34.61
C GLY A 242 1.17 25.45 -33.53
N PHE A 243 1.10 24.36 -32.78
CA PHE A 243 2.08 24.02 -31.75
C PHE A 243 3.48 23.78 -32.36
N PRO A 244 4.59 24.21 -31.70
CA PRO A 244 5.93 24.05 -32.26
C PRO A 244 6.35 22.59 -32.48
N GLU A 245 7.25 22.41 -33.43
CA GLU A 245 7.95 21.15 -33.71
C GLU A 245 8.91 20.78 -32.57
N ASP A 246 9.03 19.47 -32.28
CA ASP A 246 9.82 18.83 -31.20
C ASP A 246 9.65 19.36 -29.76
N GLU A 247 8.72 20.29 -29.51
CA GLU A 247 8.51 20.87 -28.18
C GLU A 247 7.65 20.00 -27.26
N LEU A 248 7.79 20.23 -25.95
CA LEU A 248 7.03 19.57 -24.89
C LEU A 248 6.38 20.61 -23.98
N MET A 249 5.05 20.62 -23.93
CA MET A 249 4.25 21.52 -23.08
C MET A 249 3.47 20.74 -22.04
N THR A 250 3.49 21.20 -20.78
CA THR A 250 2.85 20.51 -19.65
C THR A 250 1.88 21.42 -18.92
N TRP A 251 0.76 20.84 -18.47
CA TRP A 251 -0.19 21.45 -17.55
C TRP A 251 -0.21 20.63 -16.25
N GLN A 252 -0.05 21.32 -15.12
CA GLN A 252 -0.03 20.75 -13.77
C GLN A 252 -1.33 21.14 -13.07
N PHE A 253 -2.12 20.15 -12.66
CA PHE A 253 -3.45 20.36 -12.07
C PHE A 253 -3.44 20.06 -10.58
N ILE A 254 -3.81 21.06 -9.78
CA ILE A 254 -3.97 20.95 -8.33
C ILE A 254 -5.46 20.86 -8.02
N ILE A 255 -5.88 19.70 -7.51
CA ILE A 255 -7.27 19.27 -7.39
C ILE A 255 -7.59 18.95 -5.91
N PRO A 256 -8.66 19.50 -5.32
CA PRO A 256 -9.08 19.14 -3.97
C PRO A 256 -9.38 17.64 -3.85
N ALA A 257 -8.83 16.96 -2.83
CA ALA A 257 -8.84 15.50 -2.74
C ALA A 257 -10.22 14.83 -2.73
N HIS A 258 -11.26 15.57 -2.34
CA HIS A 258 -12.68 15.14 -2.32
C HIS A 258 -13.40 15.29 -3.67
N LEU A 259 -12.78 15.95 -4.65
CA LEU A 259 -13.34 16.17 -5.99
C LEU A 259 -12.69 15.24 -7.02
N ARG A 260 -13.25 15.24 -8.23
CA ARG A 260 -12.78 14.45 -9.36
C ARG A 260 -12.62 15.34 -10.59
N ALA A 261 -11.45 15.24 -11.22
CA ALA A 261 -11.15 15.90 -12.47
C ALA A 261 -11.51 14.99 -13.66
N SER A 262 -12.00 15.56 -14.75
CA SER A 262 -12.19 14.84 -16.01
C SER A 262 -11.73 15.70 -17.17
N VAL A 263 -10.97 15.11 -18.09
CA VAL A 263 -10.40 15.82 -19.24
C VAL A 263 -11.20 15.49 -20.50
N SER A 264 -11.63 16.52 -21.22
CA SER A 264 -12.33 16.40 -22.50
C SER A 264 -11.67 17.29 -23.55
N PHE A 265 -11.27 16.71 -24.68
CA PHE A 265 -10.75 17.47 -25.81
C PHE A 265 -11.92 18.05 -26.59
N LEU A 266 -11.94 19.38 -26.77
CA LEU A 266 -13.01 20.10 -27.45
C LEU A 266 -12.72 20.18 -28.95
N HIS A 267 -11.52 20.64 -29.29
CA HIS A 267 -11.04 20.78 -30.65
C HIS A 267 -9.56 20.40 -30.72
N PHE A 268 -9.18 19.55 -31.67
CA PHE A 268 -7.80 19.21 -31.92
C PHE A 268 -7.55 18.91 -33.41
N SER A 269 -6.31 19.04 -33.84
CA SER A 269 -5.80 18.39 -35.04
C SER A 269 -4.35 17.95 -34.83
N VAL A 270 -3.86 17.15 -35.78
CA VAL A 270 -2.60 16.41 -35.72
C VAL A 270 -1.60 16.94 -36.75
N SER A 271 -0.32 16.65 -36.55
CA SER A 271 0.73 16.88 -37.56
C SER A 271 1.03 15.59 -38.33
N ASN A 272 1.67 15.72 -39.49
CA ASN A 272 2.18 14.56 -40.23
C ASN A 272 3.61 14.28 -39.77
N CYS A 273 3.76 13.37 -38.81
CA CYS A 273 5.04 13.04 -38.19
C CYS A 273 5.90 12.14 -39.10
N VAL A 274 7.17 12.52 -39.29
CA VAL A 274 8.20 11.70 -39.95
C VAL A 274 9.02 10.92 -38.92
N LYS A 275 9.25 11.50 -37.73
CA LYS A 275 9.91 10.85 -36.59
C LYS A 275 9.26 11.29 -35.27
N LYS A 276 9.32 10.39 -34.28
CA LYS A 276 8.60 10.46 -32.98
C LYS A 276 7.07 10.39 -33.17
N GLU A 277 6.36 9.79 -32.21
CA GLU A 277 4.89 9.83 -32.20
C GLU A 277 4.40 11.04 -31.38
N GLU A 278 3.55 11.86 -32.01
CA GLU A 278 2.68 12.83 -31.34
C GLU A 278 1.79 12.10 -30.32
N ARG A 279 1.75 12.59 -29.08
CA ARG A 279 1.02 11.91 -28.00
C ARG A 279 0.70 12.83 -26.84
N VAL A 280 -0.29 12.43 -26.05
CA VAL A 280 -0.60 13.05 -24.75
C VAL A 280 -0.22 12.09 -23.64
N GLU A 281 0.61 12.57 -22.73
CA GLU A 281 1.14 11.81 -21.59
C GLU A 281 0.49 12.32 -20.30
N TYR A 282 -0.06 11.41 -19.48
CA TYR A 282 -0.71 11.75 -18.22
C TYR A 282 0.04 11.13 -17.04
N CYS A 283 0.54 11.94 -16.12
CA CYS A 283 1.06 11.47 -14.84
C CYS A 283 -0.08 11.50 -13.81
N ILE A 284 -0.64 10.33 -13.47
CA ILE A 284 -1.83 10.17 -12.63
C ILE A 284 -1.49 9.38 -11.36
N PRO A 285 -1.77 9.90 -10.15
CA PRO A 285 -1.56 9.18 -8.90
C PRO A 285 -2.20 7.79 -8.90
N GLY A 286 -1.42 6.76 -8.56
CA GLY A 286 -1.90 5.38 -8.44
C GLY A 286 -2.05 4.59 -9.73
N SER A 287 -1.74 5.15 -10.92
CA SER A 287 -1.63 4.31 -12.13
C SER A 287 -0.37 3.43 -12.09
N THR A 288 -0.51 2.19 -12.54
CA THR A 288 0.57 1.21 -12.74
C THR A 288 1.46 1.49 -13.95
N THR A 289 1.01 2.35 -14.86
CA THR A 289 1.63 2.61 -16.17
C THR A 289 1.88 4.11 -16.35
N ASN A 290 2.41 4.77 -15.32
CA ASN A 290 2.83 6.16 -15.37
C ASN A 290 4.12 6.35 -16.20
N PRO A 291 4.19 7.34 -17.12
CA PRO A 291 3.09 8.18 -17.58
C PRO A 291 2.14 7.41 -18.53
N GLU A 292 0.84 7.56 -18.35
CA GLU A 292 -0.16 6.91 -19.20
C GLU A 292 -0.21 7.62 -20.56
N VAL A 293 0.08 6.89 -21.64
CA VAL A 293 0.19 7.44 -22.99
C VAL A 293 -1.11 7.21 -23.77
N PHE A 294 -1.71 8.30 -24.25
CA PHE A 294 -2.91 8.30 -25.09
C PHE A 294 -2.65 9.03 -26.42
N ARG A 295 -3.30 8.57 -27.49
CA ARG A 295 -3.40 9.32 -28.75
C ARG A 295 -4.47 10.40 -28.63
N LEU A 296 -4.36 11.47 -29.41
CA LEU A 296 -5.33 12.58 -29.36
C LEU A 296 -6.77 12.15 -29.71
N LYS A 297 -6.91 11.03 -30.45
CA LYS A 297 -8.20 10.44 -30.85
C LYS A 297 -8.78 9.44 -29.84
N ASP A 298 -8.02 9.06 -28.81
CA ASP A 298 -8.47 8.07 -27.81
C ASP A 298 -9.45 8.70 -26.81
N LYS A 299 -10.20 7.87 -26.09
CA LYS A 299 -11.06 8.35 -25.00
C LYS A 299 -10.18 8.80 -23.82
N GLN A 300 -10.17 10.11 -23.59
CA GLN A 300 -9.36 10.74 -22.55
C GLN A 300 -9.79 10.33 -21.12
N PRO A 301 -8.88 10.34 -20.14
CA PRO A 301 -9.17 9.93 -18.78
C PRO A 301 -10.17 10.86 -18.08
N GLY A 302 -11.21 10.25 -17.51
CA GLY A 302 -12.18 10.87 -16.62
C GLY A 302 -12.08 10.28 -15.21
N ASN A 303 -12.70 10.95 -14.24
CA ASN A 303 -12.71 10.57 -12.83
C ASN A 303 -11.29 10.48 -12.20
N ILE A 304 -10.37 11.34 -12.63
CA ILE A 304 -9.02 11.48 -12.09
C ILE A 304 -9.11 12.04 -10.67
N ALA A 305 -8.28 11.52 -9.77
CA ALA A 305 -8.29 11.83 -8.35
C ALA A 305 -6.93 12.36 -7.89
N GLY A 306 -6.94 13.42 -7.09
CA GLY A 306 -5.72 14.13 -6.68
C GLY A 306 -5.08 14.94 -7.80
N ASN A 307 -3.86 15.43 -7.54
CA ASN A 307 -3.11 16.26 -8.48
C ASN A 307 -2.55 15.41 -9.63
N PHE A 308 -2.62 15.91 -10.87
CA PHE A 308 -2.12 15.19 -12.04
C PHE A 308 -1.48 16.14 -13.06
N ASN A 309 -0.60 15.60 -13.90
CA ASN A 309 0.00 16.34 -15.01
C ASN A 309 -0.51 15.81 -16.34
N LEU A 310 -0.75 16.71 -17.30
CA LEU A 310 -1.01 16.40 -18.71
C LEU A 310 0.13 17.03 -19.52
N SER A 311 0.76 16.28 -20.42
CA SER A 311 1.79 16.81 -21.33
C SER A 311 1.44 16.51 -22.79
N LEU A 312 1.65 17.50 -23.67
CA LEU A 312 1.55 17.38 -25.12
C LEU A 312 2.96 17.40 -25.71
N GLN A 313 3.33 16.31 -26.41
CA GLN A 313 4.61 16.17 -27.09
C GLN A 313 4.43 16.38 -28.61
N GLY A 314 5.18 17.32 -29.18
CA GLY A 314 5.33 17.49 -30.62
C GLY A 314 6.17 16.38 -31.25
N CYS A 315 6.04 16.21 -32.57
CA CYS A 315 6.84 15.28 -33.38
C CYS A 315 7.64 16.06 -34.44
N ASP A 316 8.60 15.38 -35.09
CA ASP A 316 9.36 15.92 -36.21
C ASP A 316 8.48 15.83 -37.48
N GLN A 317 8.25 16.94 -38.19
CA GLN A 317 7.17 17.08 -39.17
C GLN A 317 7.63 16.86 -40.62
N ASP A 318 6.67 16.52 -41.50
CA ASP A 318 6.91 16.41 -42.94
C ASP A 318 7.15 17.80 -43.56
N ALA A 319 8.32 18.01 -44.18
CA ALA A 319 8.70 19.30 -44.76
C ALA A 319 7.87 19.74 -45.99
N GLN A 320 7.13 18.84 -46.63
CA GLN A 320 6.20 19.17 -47.72
C GLN A 320 4.77 19.35 -47.23
N ASN A 321 4.33 18.58 -46.24
CA ASN A 321 2.97 18.62 -45.70
C ASN A 321 2.96 18.49 -44.17
N PRO A 322 3.42 19.49 -43.39
CA PRO A 322 3.67 19.33 -41.95
C PRO A 322 2.42 19.03 -41.11
N GLY A 323 1.24 19.43 -41.60
CA GLY A 323 0.01 19.41 -40.80
C GLY A 323 -0.02 20.55 -39.78
N ILE A 324 -0.95 20.49 -38.82
CA ILE A 324 -1.06 21.48 -37.73
C ILE A 324 -1.52 20.76 -36.45
N LEU A 325 -0.57 20.43 -35.59
CA LEU A 325 -0.84 20.03 -34.21
C LEU A 325 -1.42 21.21 -33.43
N ARG A 326 -2.63 21.06 -32.88
CA ARG A 326 -3.26 22.02 -31.97
C ARG A 326 -4.19 21.28 -31.03
N LEU A 327 -4.29 21.75 -29.79
CA LEU A 327 -5.14 21.14 -28.76
C LEU A 327 -5.86 22.22 -27.97
N GLN A 328 -7.20 22.15 -27.93
CA GLN A 328 -8.07 22.87 -27.01
C GLN A 328 -8.86 21.84 -26.20
N PHE A 329 -8.75 21.92 -24.87
CA PHE A 329 -9.35 20.96 -23.95
C PHE A 329 -9.98 21.66 -22.75
N GLN A 330 -10.91 20.96 -22.10
CA GLN A 330 -11.51 21.37 -20.85
C GLN A 330 -11.11 20.37 -19.75
N VAL A 331 -10.81 20.90 -18.56
CA VAL A 331 -10.74 20.13 -17.33
C VAL A 331 -11.94 20.52 -16.47
N LEU A 332 -12.85 19.57 -16.26
CA LEU A 332 -14.01 19.72 -15.38
C LEU A 332 -13.69 19.10 -14.02
N VAL A 333 -13.85 19.88 -12.96
CA VAL A 333 -13.65 19.46 -11.57
C VAL A 333 -14.99 19.55 -10.84
N GLN A 334 -15.47 18.42 -10.33
CA GLN A 334 -16.78 18.29 -9.70
C GLN A 334 -16.76 17.19 -8.64
N HIS A 335 -17.78 17.11 -7.79
CA HIS A 335 -18.04 15.91 -7.00
C HIS A 335 -18.36 14.73 -7.94
N PRO A 336 -17.94 13.50 -7.59
CA PRO A 336 -18.27 12.32 -8.38
C PRO A 336 -19.78 12.04 -8.37
N GLN A 337 -20.41 12.14 -9.54
CA GLN A 337 -21.87 11.95 -9.71
C GLN A 337 -22.33 10.50 -9.43
N ASN A 338 -21.45 9.50 -9.64
CA ASN A 338 -21.77 8.07 -9.55
C ASN A 338 -21.03 7.33 -8.43
N GLU A 339 -20.03 7.93 -7.77
CA GLU A 339 -19.37 7.28 -6.62
C GLU A 339 -20.24 7.46 -5.38
N SER A 340 -20.37 6.42 -4.55
CA SER A 340 -21.41 6.41 -3.54
C SER A 340 -21.12 7.37 -2.38
N ASN A 341 -21.93 8.43 -2.25
CA ASN A 341 -22.07 9.26 -1.04
C ASN A 341 -22.66 8.50 0.17
N LYS A 342 -22.38 7.20 0.29
CA LYS A 342 -22.71 6.35 1.43
C LYS A 342 -21.54 6.39 2.41
N THR A 343 -21.77 7.06 3.54
CA THR A 343 -20.84 7.05 4.67
C THR A 343 -21.07 5.80 5.51
N TYR A 344 -20.00 5.04 5.75
CA TYR A 344 -19.97 3.88 6.63
C TYR A 344 -19.35 4.28 7.96
N VAL A 345 -19.92 3.80 9.07
CA VAL A 345 -19.41 4.09 10.42
C VAL A 345 -18.68 2.87 10.94
N VAL A 346 -17.37 2.99 11.18
CA VAL A 346 -16.53 1.95 11.78
C VAL A 346 -16.26 2.34 13.23
N ASP A 347 -16.94 1.66 14.16
CA ASP A 347 -16.83 1.92 15.59
C ASP A 347 -15.74 1.03 16.22
N LEU A 348 -14.56 1.62 16.44
CA LEU A 348 -13.44 0.97 17.12
C LEU A 348 -13.30 1.44 18.59
N SER A 349 -14.32 2.11 19.16
CA SER A 349 -14.24 2.74 20.50
C SER A 349 -14.05 1.72 21.63
N ASN A 350 -14.70 0.57 21.50
CA ASN A 350 -14.64 -0.53 22.48
C ASN A 350 -13.50 -1.52 22.19
N GLU A 351 -12.77 -1.31 21.10
CA GLU A 351 -11.71 -2.19 20.64
C GLU A 351 -10.36 -1.73 21.19
N GLN A 352 -9.50 -2.70 21.57
CA GLN A 352 -8.16 -2.44 22.07
C GLN A 352 -7.13 -3.09 21.14
N ALA A 353 -6.03 -2.37 20.89
CA ALA A 353 -4.91 -2.81 20.05
C ALA A 353 -5.33 -3.45 18.71
N THR A 354 -6.37 -2.90 18.09
CA THR A 354 -6.89 -3.29 16.77
C THR A 354 -6.64 -2.17 15.77
N SER A 355 -6.15 -2.51 14.59
CA SER A 355 -6.02 -1.61 13.43
C SER A 355 -6.69 -2.23 12.20
N LEU A 356 -7.27 -1.37 11.37
CA LEU A 356 -7.95 -1.78 10.13
C LEU A 356 -7.44 -0.90 9.00
N THR A 357 -6.71 -1.50 8.06
CA THR A 357 -6.21 -0.83 6.86
C THR A 357 -7.10 -1.16 5.68
N ILE A 358 -7.53 -0.14 4.94
CA ILE A 358 -8.16 -0.30 3.63
C ILE A 358 -7.23 0.28 2.58
N GLU A 359 -6.93 -0.49 1.55
CA GLU A 359 -5.95 -0.15 0.52
C GLU A 359 -6.35 -0.76 -0.84
N GLN A 360 -5.69 -0.30 -1.90
CA GLN A 360 -5.89 -0.80 -3.26
C GLN A 360 -5.24 -2.18 -3.46
N ARG A 361 -6.04 -3.14 -3.93
CA ARG A 361 -5.60 -4.47 -4.36
C ARG A 361 -4.59 -4.33 -5.51
N PRO A 362 -3.40 -4.97 -5.46
CA PRO A 362 -2.44 -4.94 -6.55
C PRO A 362 -3.06 -5.43 -7.87
N SER A 363 -3.22 -4.52 -8.83
CA SER A 363 -3.79 -4.83 -10.13
C SER A 363 -2.79 -5.59 -11.00
N LYS A 364 -3.26 -6.66 -11.66
CA LYS A 364 -2.50 -7.29 -12.75
C LYS A 364 -2.35 -6.27 -13.88
N LEU A 365 -1.15 -6.18 -14.46
CA LEU A 365 -0.78 -5.16 -15.45
C LEU A 365 -1.79 -5.11 -16.61
N SER A 366 -2.57 -4.03 -16.66
CA SER A 366 -3.67 -3.81 -17.61
C SER A 366 -3.24 -2.81 -18.68
N ARG A 367 -3.53 -3.09 -19.96
CA ARG A 367 -3.34 -2.13 -21.07
C ARG A 367 -4.49 -1.11 -21.21
N LYS A 368 -5.30 -0.97 -20.17
CA LYS A 368 -6.39 0.02 -20.09
C LYS A 368 -6.25 0.76 -18.77
N PHE A 369 -6.26 2.10 -18.86
CA PHE A 369 -6.37 2.99 -17.72
C PHE A 369 -7.58 2.60 -16.85
N VAL A 370 -7.38 2.60 -15.53
CA VAL A 370 -8.40 2.34 -14.52
C VAL A 370 -8.27 3.43 -13.45
N PRO A 371 -9.34 4.17 -13.11
CA PRO A 371 -9.28 5.20 -12.07
C PRO A 371 -8.82 4.62 -10.71
N GLY A 372 -7.94 5.35 -10.02
CA GLY A 372 -7.48 4.99 -8.69
C GLY A 372 -8.60 5.09 -7.65
N CYS A 373 -8.65 4.14 -6.71
CA CYS A 373 -9.64 4.14 -5.63
C CYS A 373 -9.11 4.87 -4.40
N PHE A 374 -9.95 5.73 -3.82
CA PHE A 374 -9.63 6.49 -2.61
C PHE A 374 -10.65 6.20 -1.51
N VAL A 375 -10.16 6.15 -0.28
CA VAL A 375 -10.97 6.04 0.93
C VAL A 375 -10.85 7.37 1.67
N CYS A 376 -11.99 7.99 2.00
CA CYS A 376 -12.04 9.30 2.63
C CYS A 376 -12.52 9.20 4.07
N LEU A 377 -11.78 9.79 5.00
CA LEU A 377 -12.20 10.02 6.38
C LEU A 377 -13.03 11.31 6.45
N ASP A 378 -14.17 11.25 7.15
CA ASP A 378 -15.17 12.33 7.30
C ASP A 378 -15.54 13.05 5.98
N SER A 379 -15.45 12.32 4.85
CA SER A 379 -15.65 12.81 3.48
C SER A 379 -14.84 14.06 3.09
N ARG A 380 -13.69 14.30 3.75
CA ARG A 380 -12.81 15.46 3.48
C ARG A 380 -11.36 15.06 3.18
N THR A 381 -10.80 14.13 3.94
CA THR A 381 -9.41 13.68 3.81
C THR A 381 -9.36 12.32 3.13
N CYS A 382 -9.03 12.32 1.84
CA CYS A 382 -9.03 11.14 0.98
C CYS A 382 -7.61 10.64 0.69
N SER A 383 -7.39 9.33 0.78
CA SER A 383 -6.10 8.66 0.51
C SER A 383 -6.30 7.34 -0.24
N THR A 384 -5.27 6.84 -0.92
CA THR A 384 -5.25 5.50 -1.54
C THR A 384 -5.12 4.39 -0.49
N ASN A 385 -4.58 4.70 0.68
CA ASN A 385 -4.55 3.85 1.87
C ASN A 385 -5.11 4.59 3.09
N LEU A 386 -5.95 3.92 3.88
CA LEU A 386 -6.51 4.48 5.11
C LEU A 386 -6.43 3.46 6.25
N THR A 387 -5.67 3.80 7.29
CA THR A 387 -5.51 2.99 8.50
C THR A 387 -6.33 3.57 9.64
N LEU A 388 -7.38 2.84 10.05
CA LEU A 388 -8.22 3.18 11.19
C LEU A 388 -7.66 2.56 12.47
N THR A 389 -7.66 3.34 13.55
CA THR A 389 -7.08 2.96 14.85
C THR A 389 -8.15 2.76 15.93
N ALA A 390 -7.84 1.85 16.87
CA ALA A 390 -8.61 1.60 18.09
C ALA A 390 -8.90 2.87 18.93
N GLY A 391 -9.99 2.83 19.70
CA GLY A 391 -10.39 3.86 20.65
C GLY A 391 -11.24 5.01 20.10
N SER A 392 -11.66 4.96 18.84
CA SER A 392 -12.46 6.02 18.21
C SER A 392 -13.48 5.51 17.17
N LYS A 393 -14.45 6.36 16.81
CA LYS A 393 -15.44 6.11 15.76
C LYS A 393 -15.03 6.84 14.50
N HIS A 394 -14.86 6.11 13.41
CA HIS A 394 -14.45 6.64 12.11
C HIS A 394 -15.63 6.66 11.16
N LYS A 395 -15.82 7.75 10.41
CA LYS A 395 -16.75 7.80 9.27
C LYS A 395 -15.95 7.74 7.98
N ILE A 396 -16.20 6.73 7.16
CA ILE A 396 -15.50 6.53 5.90
C ILE A 396 -16.46 6.55 4.69
N SER A 397 -16.00 7.10 3.57
CA SER A 397 -16.69 7.00 2.27
C SER A 397 -15.71 6.54 1.19
N PHE A 398 -16.20 5.81 0.20
CA PHE A 398 -15.39 5.25 -0.88
C PHE A 398 -15.60 6.03 -2.18
N LEU A 399 -14.51 6.61 -2.70
CA LEU A 399 -14.47 7.31 -3.98
C LEU A 399 -13.74 6.42 -5.00
N CYS A 400 -14.51 5.48 -5.55
CA CYS A 400 -14.04 4.32 -6.30
C CYS A 400 -15.21 3.71 -7.08
N ASP A 401 -15.11 3.61 -8.42
CA ASP A 401 -16.17 3.07 -9.29
C ASP A 401 -16.39 1.54 -9.17
N ASP A 402 -15.36 0.78 -8.79
CA ASP A 402 -15.44 -0.65 -8.47
C ASP A 402 -14.68 -0.98 -7.18
N LEU A 403 -15.44 -1.26 -6.12
CA LEU A 403 -14.94 -1.59 -4.78
C LEU A 403 -14.21 -2.94 -4.70
N THR A 404 -14.31 -3.83 -5.69
CA THR A 404 -13.54 -5.08 -5.74
C THR A 404 -12.05 -4.87 -6.01
N ARG A 405 -11.66 -3.64 -6.37
CA ARG A 405 -10.27 -3.16 -6.47
C ARG A 405 -9.70 -2.68 -5.13
N LEU A 406 -10.51 -2.60 -4.08
CA LEU A 406 -10.05 -2.39 -2.70
C LEU A 406 -10.06 -3.72 -1.94
N TRP A 407 -9.23 -3.81 -0.90
CA TRP A 407 -9.35 -4.86 0.11
C TRP A 407 -9.13 -4.31 1.53
N ILE A 408 -9.56 -5.07 2.53
CA ILE A 408 -9.30 -4.77 3.95
C ILE A 408 -8.24 -5.74 4.47
N ASN A 409 -7.20 -5.20 5.10
CA ASN A 409 -6.22 -5.94 5.88
C ASN A 409 -6.29 -5.44 7.34
N ALA A 410 -6.60 -6.33 8.28
CA ALA A 410 -6.84 -5.96 9.68
C ALA A 410 -5.95 -6.74 10.65
N GLU A 411 -5.57 -6.11 11.75
CA GLU A 411 -4.72 -6.69 12.79
C GLU A 411 -5.30 -6.43 14.18
N LYS A 412 -5.22 -7.42 15.07
CA LYS A 412 -5.64 -7.34 16.47
C LYS A 412 -4.62 -8.00 17.38
N THR A 413 -4.05 -7.24 18.30
CA THR A 413 -3.09 -7.78 19.28
C THR A 413 -3.82 -8.24 20.54
N ILE A 414 -3.57 -9.48 20.96
CA ILE A 414 -4.06 -10.07 22.21
C ILE A 414 -2.85 -10.42 23.06
N SER A 415 -2.56 -9.60 24.06
CA SER A 415 -1.48 -9.82 25.01
C SER A 415 -1.99 -10.47 26.30
N CYS A 416 -1.19 -11.38 26.87
CA CYS A 416 -1.43 -11.95 28.18
C CYS A 416 -0.09 -12.07 28.93
N LEU A 417 0.24 -11.05 29.73
CA LEU A 417 1.58 -10.87 30.32
C LEU A 417 1.71 -11.42 31.75
N ASP A 418 0.61 -11.55 32.49
CA ASP A 418 0.59 -12.11 33.85
C ASP A 418 0.21 -13.60 33.83
N HIS A 419 1.21 -14.45 34.05
CA HIS A 419 1.07 -15.91 34.17
C HIS A 419 -0.07 -16.38 35.10
N GLN A 420 -0.25 -15.74 36.26
CA GLN A 420 -1.28 -16.17 37.22
C GLN A 420 -2.69 -15.76 36.78
N TYR A 421 -2.83 -14.66 36.03
CA TYR A 421 -4.08 -14.27 35.39
C TYR A 421 -4.37 -15.09 34.12
N CYS A 422 -3.37 -15.36 33.28
CA CYS A 422 -3.54 -16.08 32.01
C CYS A 422 -4.02 -17.52 32.20
N HIS A 423 -3.55 -18.24 33.22
CA HIS A 423 -4.06 -19.57 33.55
C HIS A 423 -5.46 -19.57 34.20
N ARG A 424 -5.89 -18.46 34.81
CA ARG A 424 -7.24 -18.30 35.38
C ARG A 424 -8.27 -17.86 34.34
N LYS A 425 -7.85 -17.12 33.32
CA LYS A 425 -8.76 -16.55 32.32
C LYS A 425 -9.15 -17.62 31.29
N LYS A 426 -10.46 -17.84 31.12
CA LYS A 426 -10.96 -18.73 30.06
C LYS A 426 -10.53 -18.24 28.68
N SER A 427 -10.36 -19.21 27.79
CA SER A 427 -9.86 -19.10 26.43
C SER A 427 -10.55 -18.03 25.57
N TYR A 428 -9.78 -17.36 24.71
CA TYR A 428 -10.29 -16.39 23.74
C TYR A 428 -10.77 -17.10 22.46
N SER A 429 -11.91 -16.68 21.91
CA SER A 429 -12.33 -17.11 20.57
C SER A 429 -11.80 -16.12 19.52
N LEU A 430 -11.12 -16.62 18.49
CA LEU A 430 -10.63 -15.84 17.36
C LEU A 430 -11.71 -15.79 16.28
N GLN A 431 -12.50 -14.71 16.30
CA GLN A 431 -13.57 -14.42 15.36
C GLN A 431 -13.35 -13.03 14.73
N VAL A 432 -13.66 -12.89 13.43
CA VAL A 432 -13.65 -11.58 12.77
C VAL A 432 -14.84 -10.75 13.28
N PRO A 433 -14.64 -9.53 13.79
CA PRO A 433 -15.74 -8.69 14.27
C PRO A 433 -16.76 -8.32 13.19
N TRP A 434 -18.04 -8.36 13.56
CA TRP A 434 -19.18 -8.15 12.64
C TRP A 434 -19.12 -6.81 11.88
N TYR A 435 -18.64 -5.74 12.50
CA TYR A 435 -18.56 -4.40 11.89
C TYR A 435 -17.58 -4.35 10.70
N ILE A 436 -16.61 -5.28 10.62
CA ILE A 436 -15.71 -5.42 9.46
C ILE A 436 -16.43 -6.15 8.32
N LEU A 437 -17.19 -7.19 8.66
CA LEU A 437 -17.96 -7.98 7.69
C LEU A 437 -19.09 -7.19 7.02
N GLN A 438 -19.53 -6.08 7.63
CA GLN A 438 -20.52 -5.15 7.07
C GLN A 438 -19.95 -4.13 6.07
N LEU A 439 -18.63 -3.98 5.95
CA LEU A 439 -18.05 -3.08 4.96
C LEU A 439 -18.25 -3.63 3.54
N PRO A 440 -18.45 -2.78 2.51
CA PRO A 440 -18.70 -3.19 1.14
C PRO A 440 -17.44 -3.65 0.39
N VAL A 441 -16.31 -3.75 1.10
CA VAL A 441 -14.98 -4.08 0.58
C VAL A 441 -14.58 -5.46 1.13
N GLN A 442 -13.98 -6.31 0.29
CA GLN A 442 -13.61 -7.66 0.70
C GLN A 442 -12.49 -7.65 1.75
N LEU A 443 -12.70 -8.34 2.88
CA LEU A 443 -11.64 -8.71 3.82
C LEU A 443 -10.66 -9.66 3.15
N HIS A 444 -9.39 -9.29 3.05
CA HIS A 444 -8.33 -10.15 2.54
C HIS A 444 -7.67 -10.93 3.69
N ASP A 445 -6.94 -10.25 4.57
CA ASP A 445 -6.34 -10.85 5.77
C ASP A 445 -6.90 -10.23 7.08
N PHE A 446 -7.18 -11.07 8.07
CA PHE A 446 -7.35 -10.67 9.47
C PHE A 446 -6.32 -11.40 10.34
N SER A 447 -5.45 -10.67 11.04
CA SER A 447 -4.35 -11.24 11.84
C SER A 447 -4.55 -11.01 13.35
N TRP A 448 -4.58 -12.09 14.14
CA TRP A 448 -4.44 -12.04 15.59
C TRP A 448 -2.97 -12.24 15.99
N LYS A 449 -2.34 -11.19 16.53
CA LYS A 449 -1.00 -11.30 17.16
C LYS A 449 -1.17 -11.67 18.62
N LEU A 450 -0.78 -12.90 18.97
CA LEU A 450 -0.88 -13.44 20.33
C LEU A 450 0.47 -13.26 21.04
N LEU A 451 0.49 -12.47 22.11
CA LEU A 451 1.71 -12.12 22.84
C LEU A 451 1.70 -12.71 24.26
N VAL A 452 2.74 -13.46 24.59
CA VAL A 452 2.95 -14.17 25.87
C VAL A 452 4.35 -13.91 26.43
N PRO A 453 4.55 -13.95 27.75
CA PRO A 453 5.88 -13.89 28.35
C PRO A 453 6.69 -15.12 27.94
N LYS A 454 7.92 -14.89 27.49
CA LYS A 454 8.82 -15.93 27.00
C LYS A 454 9.13 -16.96 28.09
N ASP A 455 9.38 -18.21 27.68
CA ASP A 455 9.85 -19.33 28.50
C ASP A 455 9.00 -19.64 29.76
N SER A 456 7.74 -19.18 29.80
CA SER A 456 6.85 -19.30 30.97
C SER A 456 5.40 -19.64 30.61
N ILE A 457 4.88 -19.11 29.50
CA ILE A 457 3.55 -19.47 28.96
C ILE A 457 3.70 -19.89 27.51
N SER A 458 3.01 -20.95 27.12
CA SER A 458 2.84 -21.36 25.73
C SER A 458 1.37 -21.33 25.31
N LEU A 459 1.08 -21.40 24.02
CA LEU A 459 -0.25 -21.19 23.46
C LEU A 459 -0.81 -22.47 22.85
N ALA A 460 -2.12 -22.69 23.01
CA ALA A 460 -2.85 -23.79 22.41
C ALA A 460 -3.98 -23.27 21.52
N LEU A 461 -3.95 -23.65 20.25
CA LEU A 461 -4.95 -23.34 19.23
C LEU A 461 -5.86 -24.57 19.04
N VAL A 462 -7.13 -24.44 19.42
CA VAL A 462 -8.14 -25.51 19.37
C VAL A 462 -9.27 -25.10 18.42
N PRO A 463 -9.36 -25.67 17.21
CA PRO A 463 -10.43 -25.39 16.25
C PRO A 463 -11.70 -26.19 16.58
N ALA A 464 -12.89 -25.61 16.35
CA ALA A 464 -14.15 -26.35 16.53
C ALA A 464 -14.42 -27.42 15.44
N GLN A 465 -13.69 -27.36 14.33
CA GLN A 465 -13.64 -28.40 13.31
C GLN A 465 -12.18 -28.74 13.04
N LYS A 466 -11.82 -30.04 13.09
CA LYS A 466 -10.43 -30.49 12.90
C LYS A 466 -9.83 -29.90 11.63
N LEU A 467 -8.58 -29.43 11.72
CA LEU A 467 -7.88 -28.77 10.63
C LEU A 467 -7.18 -29.78 9.71
N GLN A 468 -7.14 -29.46 8.42
CA GLN A 468 -6.29 -30.07 7.41
C GLN A 468 -5.10 -29.14 7.18
N GLN A 469 -3.87 -29.65 7.31
CA GLN A 469 -2.68 -28.92 6.84
C GLN A 469 -2.72 -28.90 5.31
N HIS A 470 -2.49 -27.73 4.71
CA HIS A 470 -2.34 -27.62 3.27
C HIS A 470 -1.04 -28.30 2.83
N THR A 471 -1.14 -29.28 1.93
CA THR A 471 0.01 -29.86 1.19
C THR A 471 -0.27 -29.88 -0.32
N HIS A 472 0.66 -30.36 -1.13
CA HIS A 472 0.44 -30.53 -2.59
C HIS A 472 -0.55 -31.66 -2.88
N GLU A 473 -0.52 -32.73 -2.07
CA GLU A 473 -1.41 -33.90 -2.17
C GLU A 473 -2.83 -33.58 -1.69
N ARG A 474 -2.95 -32.64 -0.74
CA ARG A 474 -4.23 -32.25 -0.13
C ARG A 474 -4.34 -30.73 -0.01
N VAL A 475 -4.67 -30.11 -1.14
CA VAL A 475 -4.89 -28.66 -1.28
C VAL A 475 -6.10 -28.21 -0.45
N CYS A 476 -6.01 -27.03 0.17
CA CYS A 476 -7.14 -26.39 0.85
C CYS A 476 -8.01 -25.64 -0.16
N ASN A 477 -9.19 -26.18 -0.47
CA ASN A 477 -10.17 -25.57 -1.37
C ASN A 477 -11.40 -25.07 -0.58
N THR A 478 -11.19 -24.04 0.24
CA THR A 478 -12.18 -23.44 1.14
C THR A 478 -12.22 -21.92 0.95
N SER A 479 -13.34 -21.27 1.31
CA SER A 479 -13.50 -19.81 1.14
C SER A 479 -12.52 -18.97 1.98
N PHE A 480 -11.97 -19.56 3.03
CA PHE A 480 -10.90 -19.01 3.87
C PHE A 480 -9.89 -20.10 4.30
N SER A 481 -8.75 -19.66 4.82
CA SER A 481 -7.74 -20.52 5.47
C SER A 481 -7.07 -19.78 6.63
N TYR A 482 -6.50 -20.52 7.58
CA TYR A 482 -5.66 -19.98 8.66
C TYR A 482 -4.19 -20.18 8.32
N LEU A 483 -3.41 -19.11 8.40
CA LEU A 483 -1.95 -19.11 8.31
C LEU A 483 -1.40 -18.96 9.74
N VAL A 484 -0.44 -19.80 10.15
CA VAL A 484 0.11 -19.77 11.51
C VAL A 484 1.63 -19.61 11.46
N ALA A 485 2.14 -18.54 12.06
CA ALA A 485 3.55 -18.12 11.99
C ALA A 485 4.04 -17.61 13.36
N SER A 486 5.33 -17.72 13.66
CA SER A 486 5.92 -17.04 14.82
C SER A 486 5.75 -15.52 14.68
N ALA A 487 5.48 -14.84 15.80
CA ALA A 487 5.46 -13.39 15.91
C ALA A 487 6.69 -12.86 16.68
N VAL A 488 7.76 -13.64 16.77
CA VAL A 488 9.02 -13.25 17.40
C VAL A 488 9.94 -12.57 16.36
N PRO A 489 10.41 -11.33 16.61
CA PRO A 489 11.34 -10.64 15.71
C PRO A 489 12.59 -11.48 15.42
N GLY A 490 12.92 -11.64 14.13
CA GLY A 490 14.06 -12.43 13.66
C GLY A 490 13.84 -13.95 13.58
N GLN A 491 12.71 -14.49 14.06
CA GLN A 491 12.39 -15.92 13.93
C GLN A 491 11.51 -16.19 12.71
N ASP A 492 12.13 -16.53 11.57
CA ASP A 492 11.45 -16.96 10.34
C ASP A 492 10.88 -18.39 10.48
N LEU A 493 9.85 -18.57 11.32
CA LEU A 493 9.18 -19.84 11.58
C LEU A 493 7.70 -19.77 11.17
N TYR A 494 7.29 -20.66 10.25
CA TYR A 494 5.97 -20.73 9.64
C TYR A 494 5.39 -22.15 9.79
N PHE A 495 4.47 -22.34 10.72
CA PHE A 495 3.88 -23.64 11.07
C PHE A 495 3.01 -24.22 9.95
N GLY A 496 2.41 -23.38 9.11
CA GLY A 496 1.71 -23.80 7.89
C GLY A 496 0.43 -23.02 7.61
N SER A 497 -0.20 -23.38 6.48
CA SER A 497 -1.56 -23.00 6.11
C SER A 497 -2.53 -24.14 6.44
N PHE A 498 -3.72 -23.83 6.94
CA PHE A 498 -4.68 -24.82 7.43
C PHE A 498 -6.12 -24.45 7.01
N CYS A 499 -6.95 -25.44 6.71
CA CYS A 499 -8.38 -25.31 6.43
C CYS A 499 -9.21 -26.28 7.27
N SER A 500 -10.53 -26.07 7.39
CA SER A 500 -11.42 -27.00 8.09
C SER A 500 -11.63 -28.31 7.32
N GLY A 501 -11.88 -29.42 8.02
CA GLY A 501 -12.22 -30.73 7.43
C GLY A 501 -11.07 -31.74 7.38
N GLY A 502 -10.11 -31.65 8.30
CA GLY A 502 -8.97 -32.59 8.41
C GLY A 502 -8.96 -33.40 9.71
N SER A 503 -7.77 -33.56 10.28
CA SER A 503 -7.52 -34.44 11.43
C SER A 503 -6.62 -33.83 12.51
N ILE A 504 -6.17 -32.58 12.36
CA ILE A 504 -5.43 -31.85 13.40
C ILE A 504 -6.46 -31.28 14.38
N GLU A 505 -6.42 -31.75 15.62
CA GLU A 505 -7.37 -31.39 16.68
C GLU A 505 -6.85 -30.26 17.58
N GLN A 506 -5.53 -30.08 17.66
CA GLN A 506 -4.89 -29.01 18.41
C GLN A 506 -3.52 -28.68 17.82
N ILE A 507 -3.17 -27.39 17.79
CA ILE A 507 -1.81 -26.91 17.51
C ILE A 507 -1.33 -26.16 18.74
N GLN A 508 -0.30 -26.65 19.41
CA GLN A 508 0.38 -25.94 20.49
C GLN A 508 1.63 -25.24 19.93
N VAL A 509 1.92 -24.03 20.38
CA VAL A 509 3.10 -23.26 19.97
C VAL A 509 3.78 -22.61 21.19
N LYS A 510 5.11 -22.58 21.17
CA LYS A 510 5.95 -22.28 22.34
C LYS A 510 5.81 -20.87 22.90
N GLN A 511 5.67 -19.87 22.02
CA GLN A 511 5.81 -18.44 22.31
C GLN A 511 4.93 -17.61 21.37
N ASN A 512 5.20 -16.30 21.23
CA ASN A 512 4.41 -15.37 20.41
C ASN A 512 4.11 -15.92 19.00
N VAL A 513 2.83 -15.88 18.60
CA VAL A 513 2.37 -16.41 17.31
C VAL A 513 1.41 -15.41 16.65
N SER A 514 1.53 -15.27 15.33
CA SER A 514 0.51 -14.62 14.50
C SER A 514 -0.37 -15.70 13.88
N VAL A 515 -1.68 -15.57 14.07
CA VAL A 515 -2.68 -16.38 13.37
C VAL A 515 -3.41 -15.46 12.40
N THR A 516 -3.34 -15.74 11.11
CA THR A 516 -3.97 -14.91 10.07
C THR A 516 -5.05 -15.70 9.35
N LEU A 517 -6.30 -15.26 9.43
CA LEU A 517 -7.37 -15.74 8.55
C LEU A 517 -7.25 -14.99 7.22
N ARG A 518 -6.98 -15.73 6.15
CA ARG A 518 -6.98 -15.25 4.77
C ARG A 518 -8.24 -15.69 4.05
N THR A 519 -8.97 -14.77 3.41
CA THR A 519 -10.11 -15.12 2.55
C THR A 519 -9.66 -15.30 1.09
N SER A 520 -10.26 -16.29 0.43
CA SER A 520 -10.02 -16.65 -0.97
C SER A 520 -11.26 -16.37 -1.84
N ALA A 521 -12.45 -16.27 -1.24
CA ALA A 521 -13.71 -16.10 -1.95
C ALA A 521 -14.69 -15.18 -1.21
N PRO A 522 -15.55 -14.42 -1.91
CA PRO A 522 -16.54 -13.53 -1.29
C PRO A 522 -17.66 -14.28 -0.51
N SER A 523 -17.79 -15.61 -0.66
CA SER A 523 -18.73 -16.42 0.15
C SER A 523 -18.40 -16.41 1.64
N PHE A 524 -17.18 -15.99 2.03
CA PHE A 524 -16.73 -15.94 3.42
C PHE A 524 -17.72 -15.23 4.37
N GLN A 525 -18.43 -14.18 3.94
CA GLN A 525 -19.43 -13.51 4.80
C GLN A 525 -20.53 -14.45 5.31
N GLN A 526 -20.91 -15.48 4.54
CA GLN A 526 -21.90 -16.49 4.94
C GLN A 526 -21.25 -17.59 5.81
N GLU A 527 -20.00 -17.92 5.51
CA GLU A 527 -19.23 -18.96 6.20
C GLU A 527 -18.54 -18.48 7.49
N ALA A 528 -18.49 -17.16 7.76
CA ALA A 528 -17.89 -16.56 8.95
C ALA A 528 -18.51 -17.08 10.26
N SER A 529 -19.77 -17.51 10.24
CA SER A 529 -20.43 -18.21 11.36
C SER A 529 -19.77 -19.55 11.74
N ARG A 530 -19.02 -20.16 10.82
CA ARG A 530 -18.21 -21.38 11.02
C ARG A 530 -16.79 -21.07 11.48
N GLN A 531 -16.41 -19.80 11.58
CA GLN A 531 -15.13 -19.40 12.17
C GLN A 531 -15.19 -19.62 13.69
N SER A 532 -14.48 -20.65 14.16
CA SER A 532 -14.27 -20.90 15.58
C SER A 532 -12.92 -21.57 15.79
N LEU A 533 -11.92 -20.74 16.07
CA LEU A 533 -10.60 -21.13 16.53
C LEU A 533 -10.39 -20.55 17.92
N THR A 534 -10.10 -21.39 18.91
CA THR A 534 -10.03 -21.00 20.32
C THR A 534 -8.58 -21.01 20.79
N VAL A 535 -8.16 -19.95 21.48
CA VAL A 535 -6.82 -19.79 22.07
C VAL A 535 -6.90 -20.00 23.57
N SER A 536 -6.12 -20.94 24.10
CA SER A 536 -5.87 -21.11 25.54
C SER A 536 -4.39 -20.97 25.88
N PHE A 537 -4.12 -20.60 27.14
CA PHE A 537 -2.76 -20.47 27.69
C PHE A 537 -2.41 -21.74 28.44
N VAL A 538 -1.36 -22.43 27.99
CA VAL A 538 -0.88 -23.70 28.53
C VAL A 538 0.50 -23.52 29.19
N PRO A 539 0.89 -24.38 30.14
CA PRO A 539 2.24 -24.37 30.70
C PRO A 539 3.30 -24.47 29.60
N HIS A 540 4.48 -23.89 29.86
CA HIS A 540 5.58 -23.87 28.91
C HIS A 540 6.09 -25.29 28.55
N PHE A 541 6.37 -25.52 27.26
CA PHE A 541 7.00 -26.73 26.73
C PHE A 541 8.21 -26.38 25.83
N LYS A 542 9.07 -27.36 25.54
CA LYS A 542 10.43 -27.11 25.01
C LYS A 542 10.47 -26.96 23.48
N GLU A 543 9.66 -27.75 22.79
CA GLU A 543 9.48 -27.81 21.34
C GLU A 543 8.95 -26.47 20.82
N GLU A 544 9.24 -26.08 19.59
CA GLU A 544 8.68 -24.84 19.01
C GLU A 544 7.16 -24.97 18.72
N GLY A 545 6.70 -26.20 18.45
CA GLY A 545 5.28 -26.52 18.36
C GLY A 545 4.95 -28.01 18.41
N VAL A 546 3.72 -28.33 18.82
CA VAL A 546 3.18 -29.68 18.95
C VAL A 546 1.82 -29.79 18.26
N PHE A 547 1.69 -30.70 17.31
CA PHE A 547 0.45 -30.99 16.58
C PHE A 547 -0.23 -32.23 17.16
N THR A 548 -1.45 -32.11 17.68
CA THR A 548 -2.25 -33.29 18.07
C THR A 548 -3.14 -33.71 16.90
N VAL A 549 -2.99 -34.95 16.46
CA VAL A 549 -3.60 -35.48 15.24
C VAL A 549 -4.46 -36.71 15.59
N THR A 550 -5.74 -36.61 15.29
CA THR A 550 -6.74 -37.63 15.62
C THR A 550 -7.43 -38.08 14.32
N LEU A 551 -6.90 -39.19 13.78
CA LEU A 551 -7.25 -39.77 12.48
C LEU A 551 -8.74 -40.12 12.34
N ASP A 552 -9.22 -40.16 11.09
CA ASP A 552 -10.53 -40.69 10.72
C ASP A 552 -10.39 -41.95 9.86
N THR A 553 -11.30 -42.89 10.10
CA THR A 553 -11.36 -44.30 9.69
C THR A 553 -11.22 -44.60 8.20
N LYS A 554 -11.26 -43.59 7.32
CA LYS A 554 -11.31 -43.76 5.86
C LYS A 554 -10.35 -42.87 5.07
N SER A 555 -9.48 -42.06 5.70
CA SER A 555 -8.63 -41.13 4.96
C SER A 555 -7.15 -41.16 5.36
N LYS A 556 -6.26 -40.99 4.38
CA LYS A 556 -4.85 -40.69 4.61
C LYS A 556 -4.70 -39.26 5.10
N VAL A 557 -3.97 -39.08 6.20
CA VAL A 557 -3.63 -37.77 6.78
C VAL A 557 -2.18 -37.46 6.43
N TYR A 558 -1.99 -36.48 5.56
CA TYR A 558 -0.68 -35.98 5.14
C TYR A 558 -0.22 -34.88 6.11
N LEU A 559 1.04 -34.95 6.52
CA LEU A 559 1.67 -34.06 7.50
C LEU A 559 3.07 -33.69 7.02
N ARG A 560 3.41 -32.38 7.06
CA ARG A 560 4.74 -31.86 6.71
C ARG A 560 5.31 -30.97 7.79
N THR A 561 6.65 -30.91 7.84
CA THR A 561 7.39 -29.96 8.67
C THR A 561 7.00 -28.50 8.36
N PRO A 562 7.04 -27.61 9.36
CA PRO A 562 7.05 -26.16 9.16
C PRO A 562 8.06 -25.69 8.11
N ASN A 563 7.86 -24.47 7.58
CA ASN A 563 8.74 -23.80 6.62
C ASN A 563 9.00 -24.55 5.29
N TRP A 564 8.19 -25.51 4.86
CA TRP A 564 8.41 -26.36 3.67
C TRP A 564 9.28 -25.77 2.54
N ASP A 565 8.92 -24.62 1.98
CA ASP A 565 9.61 -24.00 0.83
C ASP A 565 11.01 -23.41 1.15
N LYS A 566 11.34 -23.27 2.44
CA LYS A 566 12.65 -22.84 3.00
C LYS A 566 13.32 -23.93 3.86
N GLY A 567 12.66 -25.07 4.05
CA GLY A 567 13.00 -26.08 5.08
C GLY A 567 12.88 -25.57 6.53
N LEU A 568 12.80 -26.51 7.47
CA LEU A 568 12.66 -26.25 8.91
C LEU A 568 13.82 -25.36 9.43
N PRO A 569 13.59 -24.35 10.28
CA PRO A 569 14.67 -23.47 10.77
C PRO A 569 15.71 -24.19 11.63
N SER A 570 16.90 -23.60 11.75
CA SER A 570 18.04 -24.20 12.46
C SER A 570 17.77 -24.41 13.95
N LEU A 571 18.22 -25.55 14.48
CA LEU A 571 18.13 -25.91 15.92
C LEU A 571 16.71 -25.91 16.50
N THR A 572 15.67 -26.02 15.65
CA THR A 572 14.27 -26.13 16.08
C THR A 572 13.83 -27.59 16.21
N SER A 573 12.85 -27.85 17.09
CA SER A 573 12.17 -29.14 17.22
C SER A 573 10.65 -28.98 17.16
N VAL A 574 9.99 -29.96 16.54
CA VAL A 574 8.55 -29.98 16.28
C VAL A 574 8.04 -31.40 16.48
N SER A 575 6.91 -31.57 17.17
CA SER A 575 6.34 -32.89 17.47
C SER A 575 4.91 -33.07 16.97
N TRP A 576 4.56 -34.32 16.63
CA TRP A 576 3.22 -34.76 16.30
C TRP A 576 2.80 -35.86 17.28
N ASN A 577 1.70 -35.64 17.99
CA ASN A 577 1.04 -36.62 18.86
C ASN A 577 -0.10 -37.27 18.08
N ILE A 578 0.02 -38.55 17.74
CA ILE A 578 -0.86 -39.24 16.81
C ILE A 578 -1.69 -40.28 17.58
N SER A 579 -3.00 -40.05 17.69
CA SER A 579 -3.90 -40.95 18.42
C SER A 579 -4.30 -42.16 17.59
N VAL A 580 -4.24 -43.37 18.15
CA VAL A 580 -4.66 -44.61 17.48
C VAL A 580 -5.83 -45.26 18.24
N PRO A 581 -6.99 -45.51 17.60
CA PRO A 581 -8.09 -46.27 18.21
C PRO A 581 -7.70 -47.72 18.52
N GLN A 582 -8.24 -48.29 19.61
CA GLN A 582 -7.80 -49.60 20.13
C GLN A 582 -8.12 -50.80 19.21
N ASP A 583 -9.15 -50.63 18.37
CA ASP A 583 -9.66 -51.54 17.34
C ASP A 583 -8.91 -51.43 15.99
N GLN A 584 -7.99 -50.48 15.87
CA GLN A 584 -7.29 -50.15 14.63
C GLN A 584 -5.76 -50.14 14.84
N VAL A 585 -5.03 -50.09 13.72
CA VAL A 585 -3.56 -50.04 13.67
C VAL A 585 -3.19 -48.88 12.76
N ALA A 586 -2.25 -48.03 13.17
CA ALA A 586 -1.78 -46.92 12.35
C ALA A 586 -0.57 -47.35 11.53
N CYS A 587 -0.66 -47.20 10.20
CA CYS A 587 0.48 -47.31 9.30
C CYS A 587 1.08 -45.92 9.06
N LEU A 588 2.35 -45.74 9.44
CA LEU A 588 3.16 -44.54 9.21
C LEU A 588 4.04 -44.75 7.97
N THR A 589 4.15 -43.77 7.07
CA THR A 589 5.03 -43.83 5.90
C THR A 589 5.54 -42.44 5.50
N PHE A 590 6.81 -42.38 5.07
CA PHE A 590 7.48 -41.18 4.59
C PHE A 590 7.49 -41.12 3.06
N LEU A 591 7.39 -39.93 2.45
CA LEU A 591 7.33 -39.80 0.99
C LEU A 591 8.69 -39.97 0.31
N LYS A 592 9.78 -39.52 0.95
CA LYS A 592 11.15 -39.64 0.46
C LYS A 592 11.85 -40.83 1.15
N GLU A 593 12.84 -41.42 0.48
CA GLU A 593 13.74 -42.41 1.11
C GLU A 593 14.84 -41.75 1.96
N ARG A 594 15.22 -40.50 1.66
CA ARG A 594 16.18 -39.68 2.43
C ARG A 594 15.75 -38.22 2.44
N THR A 595 16.17 -37.45 3.44
CA THR A 595 15.86 -36.02 3.54
C THR A 595 16.69 -35.19 2.55
N GLY A 596 18.02 -35.43 2.52
CA GLY A 596 19.00 -34.60 1.85
C GLY A 596 19.56 -33.45 2.69
N VAL A 597 19.26 -33.38 3.99
CA VAL A 597 19.87 -32.43 4.94
C VAL A 597 21.36 -32.73 5.11
N VAL A 598 22.17 -31.69 5.34
CA VAL A 598 23.58 -31.84 5.76
C VAL A 598 23.89 -30.75 6.79
N CYS A 599 24.49 -31.13 7.90
CA CYS A 599 24.60 -30.33 9.11
C CYS A 599 25.98 -29.67 9.25
N GLN A 600 25.99 -28.36 9.50
CA GLN A 600 27.20 -27.62 9.85
C GLN A 600 27.48 -27.66 11.36
N THR A 601 26.42 -27.55 12.19
CA THR A 601 26.51 -27.66 13.65
C THR A 601 25.25 -28.33 14.22
N GLY A 602 25.39 -29.08 15.32
CA GLY A 602 24.31 -29.92 15.84
C GLY A 602 24.09 -31.18 15.00
N ARG A 603 22.96 -31.86 15.20
CA ARG A 603 22.53 -33.06 14.46
C ARG A 603 21.03 -33.02 14.25
N ALA A 604 20.54 -33.55 13.13
CA ALA A 604 19.12 -33.64 12.84
C ALA A 604 18.62 -35.07 13.14
N PHE A 605 17.67 -35.20 14.07
CA PHE A 605 17.10 -36.49 14.47
C PHE A 605 15.59 -36.53 14.31
N MET A 606 15.08 -37.69 13.93
CA MET A 606 13.67 -38.06 14.12
C MET A 606 13.57 -39.13 15.21
N ILE A 607 12.67 -38.93 16.17
CA ILE A 607 12.41 -39.88 17.25
C ILE A 607 10.95 -40.32 17.16
N ILE A 608 10.71 -41.63 17.15
CA ILE A 608 9.36 -42.22 17.17
C ILE A 608 9.18 -43.00 18.48
N GLN A 609 8.14 -42.67 19.24
CA GLN A 609 7.90 -43.21 20.59
C GLN A 609 6.44 -43.60 20.78
N GLU A 610 6.15 -44.88 20.99
CA GLU A 610 4.78 -45.36 21.26
C GLU A 610 4.44 -45.23 22.76
N GLN A 611 3.28 -44.69 23.12
CA GLN A 611 2.97 -44.28 24.51
C GLN A 611 2.88 -45.42 25.56
N ARG A 612 3.02 -46.69 25.15
CA ARG A 612 3.08 -47.86 26.05
C ARG A 612 4.41 -48.61 25.99
N ALA A 613 5.01 -48.73 24.81
CA ALA A 613 6.32 -49.33 24.66
C ALA A 613 7.39 -48.31 25.07
N HIS A 614 8.14 -48.59 26.13
CA HIS A 614 9.20 -47.70 26.65
C HIS A 614 10.48 -47.73 25.77
N THR A 615 10.30 -47.81 24.46
CA THR A 615 11.34 -47.97 23.43
C THR A 615 11.22 -46.82 22.44
N GLU A 616 12.25 -45.98 22.40
CA GLU A 616 12.38 -44.88 21.45
C GLU A 616 13.15 -45.35 20.20
N GLU A 617 12.53 -45.23 19.03
CA GLU A 617 13.22 -45.43 17.74
C GLU A 617 13.83 -44.08 17.30
N ILE A 618 15.16 -43.97 17.34
CA ILE A 618 15.90 -42.75 16.99
C ILE A 618 16.56 -42.96 15.61
N PHE A 619 16.36 -42.01 14.70
CA PHE A 619 16.91 -42.00 13.34
C PHE A 619 17.73 -40.74 13.08
N SER A 620 18.93 -40.89 12.50
CA SER A 620 19.83 -39.82 12.07
C SER A 620 19.44 -39.33 10.66
N LEU A 621 18.81 -38.16 10.57
CA LEU A 621 18.20 -37.66 9.33
C LEU A 621 19.20 -37.25 8.24
N GLU A 622 20.49 -37.15 8.59
CA GLU A 622 21.61 -36.77 7.72
C GLU A 622 22.21 -37.99 6.98
N GLU A 623 22.37 -39.12 7.68
CA GLU A 623 23.14 -40.27 7.18
C GLU A 623 22.24 -41.46 6.78
N GLU A 624 21.14 -41.67 7.50
CA GLU A 624 20.32 -42.89 7.41
C GLU A 624 19.23 -42.80 6.33
N VAL A 625 18.71 -43.98 5.96
CA VAL A 625 17.51 -44.11 5.12
C VAL A 625 16.28 -44.01 6.02
N LEU A 626 15.29 -43.22 5.61
CA LEU A 626 14.04 -43.06 6.36
C LEU A 626 13.33 -44.41 6.52
N PRO A 627 12.71 -44.68 7.69
CA PRO A 627 12.18 -45.99 8.00
C PRO A 627 11.07 -46.41 7.04
N LYS A 628 11.09 -47.71 6.69
CA LYS A 628 10.07 -48.37 5.87
C LYS A 628 8.69 -48.27 6.54
N PRO A 629 7.58 -48.43 5.78
CA PRO A 629 6.22 -48.39 6.32
C PRO A 629 6.07 -49.24 7.59
N SER A 630 5.71 -48.59 8.70
CA SER A 630 5.69 -49.19 10.04
C SER A 630 4.30 -49.13 10.64
N PHE A 631 3.95 -50.15 11.43
CA PHE A 631 2.64 -50.30 12.05
C PHE A 631 2.73 -50.05 13.56
N ARG A 632 1.84 -49.20 14.09
CA ARG A 632 1.74 -48.84 15.51
C ARG A 632 0.38 -49.26 16.06
N TYR A 633 0.35 -49.85 17.24
CA TYR A 633 -0.84 -50.43 17.88
C TYR A 633 -1.45 -49.53 18.96
N HIS A 634 -0.72 -48.48 19.34
CA HIS A 634 -1.15 -47.48 20.30
C HIS A 634 -0.82 -46.07 19.79
N SER A 635 -1.35 -45.06 20.46
CA SER A 635 -0.98 -43.65 20.23
C SER A 635 0.54 -43.47 20.35
N PHE A 636 1.13 -42.69 19.44
CA PHE A 636 2.58 -42.51 19.35
C PHE A 636 2.96 -41.08 19.00
N TRP A 637 4.18 -40.72 19.36
CA TRP A 637 4.81 -39.45 19.05
C TRP A 637 5.77 -39.61 17.87
N VAL A 638 5.83 -38.58 17.03
CA VAL A 638 6.92 -38.34 16.08
C VAL A 638 7.52 -36.98 16.42
N ASN A 639 8.77 -36.93 16.88
CA ASN A 639 9.50 -35.70 17.17
C ASN A 639 10.58 -35.52 16.10
N ILE A 640 10.63 -34.35 15.46
CA ILE A 640 11.62 -34.00 14.44
C ILE A 640 12.43 -32.81 14.96
N SER A 641 13.74 -32.98 15.00
CA SER A 641 14.72 -31.97 15.42
C SER A 641 15.67 -31.65 14.27
N ASN A 642 16.01 -30.38 14.10
CA ASN A 642 16.92 -29.92 13.07
C ASN A 642 18.30 -29.51 13.62
N CYS A 643 19.32 -29.67 12.81
CA CYS A 643 20.64 -29.08 13.04
C CYS A 643 20.69 -27.62 12.53
N SER A 644 21.89 -27.04 12.42
CA SER A 644 22.12 -25.89 11.53
C SER A 644 22.49 -26.43 10.14
N PRO A 645 21.60 -26.35 9.13
CA PRO A 645 21.85 -26.93 7.82
C PRO A 645 22.86 -26.10 7.01
N MET A 646 23.63 -26.77 6.15
CA MET A 646 24.40 -26.09 5.11
C MET A 646 23.48 -25.43 4.07
N SER A 647 24.01 -24.40 3.38
CA SER A 647 23.27 -23.69 2.33
C SER A 647 22.77 -24.64 1.24
N LYS A 648 21.47 -24.54 0.91
CA LYS A 648 20.74 -25.44 -0.01
C LYS A 648 20.65 -26.92 0.42
N LYS A 649 20.92 -27.23 1.70
CA LYS A 649 20.82 -28.58 2.31
C LYS A 649 19.92 -28.55 3.55
N GLN A 650 18.75 -27.94 3.39
CA GLN A 650 17.75 -27.71 4.45
C GLN A 650 16.91 -28.98 4.69
N LEU A 651 16.24 -29.04 5.86
CA LEU A 651 15.42 -30.19 6.25
C LEU A 651 13.94 -29.97 5.89
N ASP A 652 13.41 -30.77 4.98
CA ASP A 652 11.98 -30.89 4.70
C ASP A 652 11.53 -32.36 4.81
N LEU A 653 10.49 -32.62 5.62
CA LEU A 653 9.93 -33.96 5.79
C LEU A 653 8.41 -33.95 5.60
N LEU A 654 7.93 -34.87 4.76
CA LEU A 654 6.52 -35.11 4.48
C LEU A 654 6.24 -36.61 4.67
N PHE A 655 5.26 -36.89 5.51
CA PHE A 655 4.80 -38.23 5.84
C PHE A 655 3.28 -38.28 5.83
N TRP A 656 2.73 -39.50 5.81
CA TRP A 656 1.31 -39.70 6.05
C TRP A 656 1.08 -40.83 7.06
N VAL A 657 -0.08 -40.77 7.69
CA VAL A 657 -0.62 -41.85 8.51
C VAL A 657 -1.99 -42.27 8.00
N SER A 658 -2.26 -43.57 8.03
CA SER A 658 -3.57 -44.15 7.74
C SER A 658 -3.89 -45.26 8.74
N LEU A 659 -5.15 -45.30 9.19
CA LEU A 659 -5.65 -46.40 10.01
C LEU A 659 -6.05 -47.60 9.14
N THR A 660 -5.73 -48.81 9.61
CA THR A 660 -6.25 -50.07 9.11
C THR A 660 -6.97 -50.81 10.23
N PRO A 661 -8.07 -51.55 9.97
CA PRO A 661 -8.74 -52.34 11.00
C PRO A 661 -7.77 -53.40 11.56
N ARG A 662 -7.78 -53.59 12.88
CA ARG A 662 -6.94 -54.58 13.55
C ARG A 662 -7.46 -55.97 13.20
N THR A 663 -6.73 -56.69 12.37
CA THR A 663 -6.99 -58.11 12.09
C THR A 663 -6.83 -58.90 13.39
N MET A 664 -7.94 -59.23 14.04
CA MET A 664 -7.92 -60.25 15.09
C MET A 664 -7.48 -61.55 14.45
N ASP A 665 -6.46 -62.18 15.02
CA ASP A 665 -5.79 -63.31 14.40
C ASP A 665 -6.76 -64.49 14.29
N LEU A 666 -7.16 -64.80 13.05
CA LEU A 666 -8.15 -65.84 12.76
C LEU A 666 -7.67 -67.21 13.27
N THR A 667 -6.35 -67.41 13.39
CA THR A 667 -5.76 -68.62 13.97
C THR A 667 -6.16 -68.83 15.42
N VAL A 668 -6.35 -67.78 16.23
CA VAL A 668 -6.77 -67.89 17.63
C VAL A 668 -8.23 -68.32 17.74
N ILE A 669 -9.09 -67.79 16.87
CA ILE A 669 -10.50 -68.21 16.77
C ILE A 669 -10.58 -69.67 16.30
N ILE A 670 -9.78 -70.05 15.30
CA ILE A 670 -9.71 -71.42 14.79
C ILE A 670 -9.16 -72.38 15.86
N LEU A 671 -8.11 -72.01 16.61
CA LEU A 671 -7.57 -72.82 17.71
C LEU A 671 -8.58 -73.00 18.85
N ALA A 672 -9.33 -71.96 19.21
CA ALA A 672 -10.40 -72.06 20.19
C ALA A 672 -11.55 -72.98 19.72
N VAL A 673 -11.95 -72.87 18.44
CA VAL A 673 -13.01 -73.70 17.84
C VAL A 673 -12.56 -75.15 17.62
N VAL A 674 -11.32 -75.40 17.22
CA VAL A 674 -10.77 -76.75 17.03
C VAL A 674 -10.49 -77.43 18.38
N GLY A 675 -9.94 -76.70 19.36
CA GLY A 675 -9.75 -77.21 20.73
C GLY A 675 -11.08 -77.50 21.43
N GLY A 676 -12.05 -76.57 21.35
CA GLY A 676 -13.40 -76.77 21.85
C GLY A 676 -14.16 -77.88 21.12
N GLY A 677 -13.98 -78.00 19.80
CA GLY A 677 -14.53 -79.08 18.98
C GLY A 677 -13.97 -80.46 19.34
N ALA A 678 -12.66 -80.55 19.58
CA ALA A 678 -12.02 -81.79 20.05
C ALA A 678 -12.53 -82.20 21.45
N LEU A 679 -12.69 -81.25 22.37
CA LEU A 679 -13.28 -81.49 23.70
C LEU A 679 -14.75 -81.92 23.61
N LEU A 680 -15.55 -81.29 22.76
CA LEU A 680 -16.94 -81.68 22.50
C LEU A 680 -17.04 -83.08 21.89
N LEU A 681 -16.16 -83.44 20.96
CA LEU A 681 -16.10 -84.80 20.39
C LEU A 681 -15.66 -85.85 21.41
N PHE A 682 -14.72 -85.51 22.31
CA PHE A 682 -14.36 -86.37 23.44
C PHE A 682 -15.53 -86.57 24.42
N ALA A 683 -16.24 -85.49 24.76
CA ALA A 683 -17.43 -85.56 25.60
C ALA A 683 -18.56 -86.39 24.96
N LEU A 684 -18.83 -86.20 23.67
CA LEU A 684 -19.77 -87.02 22.89
C LEU A 684 -19.34 -88.49 22.84
N GLY A 685 -18.04 -88.77 22.64
CA GLY A 685 -17.49 -90.12 22.68
C GLY A 685 -17.70 -90.81 24.03
N LEU A 686 -17.43 -90.10 25.13
CA LEU A 686 -17.69 -90.57 26.50
C LEU A 686 -19.19 -90.82 26.73
N ILE A 687 -20.06 -89.89 26.34
CA ILE A 687 -21.52 -90.05 26.44
C ILE A 687 -22.00 -91.28 25.66
N ILE A 688 -21.51 -91.48 24.43
CA ILE A 688 -21.85 -92.66 23.60
C ILE A 688 -21.36 -93.96 24.26
N CYS A 689 -20.17 -93.96 24.87
CA CYS A 689 -19.67 -95.09 25.66
C CYS A 689 -20.56 -95.40 26.89
N PHE A 690 -21.00 -94.39 27.64
CA PHE A 690 -21.92 -94.57 28.78
C PHE A 690 -23.30 -95.06 28.34
N VAL A 691 -23.88 -94.47 27.28
CA VAL A 691 -25.18 -94.88 26.73
C VAL A 691 -25.15 -96.33 26.22
N LYS A 692 -24.05 -96.78 25.60
CA LYS A 692 -23.91 -98.16 25.12
C LYS A 692 -23.81 -99.20 26.25
N LYS A 693 -23.47 -98.80 27.48
CA LYS A 693 -23.42 -99.67 28.67
C LYS A 693 -24.81 -99.87 29.30
N ASN A 694 -25.66 -98.84 29.30
CA ASN A 694 -26.98 -98.87 29.96
C ASN A 694 -28.10 -99.41 29.05
N ARG A 695 -28.09 -100.72 28.84
CA ARG A 695 -29.10 -101.50 28.11
C ARG A 695 -30.49 -101.45 28.80
N LYS A 696 -31.56 -101.30 27.99
CA LYS A 696 -32.97 -101.72 28.23
C LYS A 696 -33.77 -101.02 29.36
N LYS A 697 -34.81 -100.26 28.98
CA LYS A 697 -36.24 -100.49 29.38
C LYS A 697 -37.24 -99.50 28.71
N LYS A 698 -38.22 -100.07 27.98
CA LYS A 698 -39.65 -99.69 27.75
C LYS A 698 -40.06 -98.19 27.68
N ILE A 699 -40.62 -97.71 26.54
CA ILE A 699 -42.08 -97.66 26.19
C ILE A 699 -42.86 -96.74 27.17
N ASN A 700 -43.55 -95.64 26.79
CA ASN A 700 -44.32 -95.27 25.58
C ASN A 700 -44.21 -93.73 25.32
N LYS A 701 -44.85 -92.99 24.37
CA LYS A 701 -45.86 -93.21 23.30
C LYS A 701 -45.69 -92.11 22.19
N GLY A 702 -46.62 -92.01 21.23
CA GLY A 702 -46.89 -90.87 20.32
C GLY A 702 -48.34 -90.93 19.80
N PRO A 703 -48.78 -90.20 18.73
CA PRO A 703 -48.16 -89.14 17.91
C PRO A 703 -48.91 -87.78 18.15
N ALA A 704 -49.20 -86.80 17.25
CA ALA A 704 -49.06 -86.62 15.79
C ALA A 704 -49.11 -85.13 15.31
N VAL A 705 -48.42 -84.87 14.18
CA VAL A 705 -48.74 -84.06 12.97
C VAL A 705 -49.85 -82.97 12.99
N GLY A 706 -49.52 -81.78 12.45
CA GLY A 706 -50.51 -80.81 11.90
C GLY A 706 -49.88 -79.48 11.43
N ILE A 707 -49.89 -79.18 10.13
CA ILE A 707 -49.34 -77.94 9.51
C ILE A 707 -50.49 -77.16 8.86
N TYR A 708 -50.57 -75.82 9.03
CA TYR A 708 -50.63 -74.82 7.95
C TYR A 708 -50.78 -73.35 8.43
N ASN A 709 -50.51 -72.41 7.53
CA ASN A 709 -50.52 -70.96 7.73
C ASN A 709 -51.92 -70.34 7.90
N GLY A 710 -51.98 -69.18 8.56
CA GLY A 710 -53.12 -68.26 8.53
C GLY A 710 -52.74 -66.90 9.14
N ASN A 711 -52.56 -65.87 8.32
CA ASN A 711 -52.13 -64.53 8.75
C ASN A 711 -53.33 -63.55 8.86
N VAL A 712 -53.05 -62.32 9.33
CA VAL A 712 -53.78 -61.05 9.16
C VAL A 712 -54.56 -60.52 10.39
N ASN A 713 -53.98 -59.46 10.97
CA ASN A 713 -54.58 -58.32 11.69
C ASN A 713 -55.59 -58.55 12.84
N THR A 714 -55.23 -58.06 14.05
CA THR A 714 -55.71 -56.73 14.50
C THR A 714 -54.93 -56.14 15.67
N GLN A 715 -54.51 -54.87 15.49
CA GLN A 715 -54.44 -53.75 16.45
C GLN A 715 -53.67 -53.84 17.79
N VAL A 716 -53.12 -52.69 18.17
CA VAL A 716 -52.28 -52.34 19.32
C VAL A 716 -52.75 -50.98 19.89
N PRO A 717 -52.32 -50.52 21.09
CA PRO A 717 -51.89 -51.24 22.30
C PRO A 717 -52.41 -50.60 23.64
N MET A 718 -51.98 -51.17 24.77
CA MET A 718 -51.69 -50.53 26.08
C MET A 718 -52.74 -49.63 26.78
N GLN A 719 -53.16 -50.06 27.98
CA GLN A 719 -53.46 -49.14 29.09
C GLN A 719 -52.16 -48.72 29.83
N PRO A 720 -52.10 -47.53 30.46
CA PRO A 720 -50.92 -47.03 31.19
C PRO A 720 -51.12 -47.00 32.73
N LYS A 721 -50.07 -46.54 33.45
CA LYS A 721 -50.10 -45.98 34.83
C LYS A 721 -50.34 -46.97 36.00
N THR A 722 -49.85 -46.79 37.25
CA THR A 722 -48.66 -46.09 37.83
C THR A 722 -48.52 -46.48 39.33
N PHE A 723 -47.41 -46.07 39.97
CA PHE A 723 -47.31 -45.67 41.40
C PHE A 723 -47.12 -46.70 42.55
N GLN A 724 -45.88 -46.67 43.07
CA GLN A 724 -45.50 -46.43 44.50
C GLN A 724 -45.65 -47.49 45.62
N LYS A 725 -44.54 -47.53 46.40
CA LYS A 725 -44.41 -47.46 47.88
C LYS A 725 -44.18 -48.74 48.73
N ARG A 726 -43.05 -48.65 49.45
CA ARG A 726 -42.81 -48.94 50.90
C ARG A 726 -42.39 -50.36 51.37
N ARG A 727 -41.08 -50.42 51.68
CA ARG A 727 -40.46 -50.62 53.02
C ARG A 727 -40.24 -52.05 53.57
N LYS A 728 -39.08 -52.14 54.24
CA LYS A 728 -38.62 -53.06 55.30
C LYS A 728 -38.14 -54.47 54.90
N ASP A 729 -36.89 -54.74 55.32
CA ASP A 729 -36.43 -55.84 56.21
C ASP A 729 -36.68 -57.31 55.79
N ASN A 730 -35.85 -58.30 56.15
CA ASN A 730 -34.46 -58.41 56.64
C ASN A 730 -34.05 -59.91 56.53
N GLU A 731 -32.83 -60.29 56.94
CA GLU A 731 -32.39 -61.67 57.29
C GLU A 731 -32.22 -62.70 56.14
N SER A 732 -31.50 -63.82 56.36
CA SER A 732 -30.03 -63.96 56.53
C SER A 732 -29.63 -65.41 56.86
N HIS A 733 -28.67 -66.00 56.13
CA HIS A 733 -27.86 -67.20 56.48
C HIS A 733 -26.59 -67.16 55.56
N VAL A 734 -25.31 -67.26 55.93
CA VAL A 734 -24.55 -67.64 57.16
C VAL A 734 -24.60 -69.15 57.47
N TYR A 735 -23.51 -69.92 57.68
CA TYR A 735 -22.04 -69.66 57.80
C TYR A 735 -21.30 -69.98 56.46
N ALA A 736 -19.99 -70.29 56.26
CA ALA A 736 -18.77 -70.57 57.06
C ALA A 736 -17.49 -70.22 56.20
N GLU A 737 -16.20 -70.12 56.60
CA GLU A 737 -15.35 -70.62 57.72
C GLU A 737 -14.81 -72.08 57.52
N ILE A 738 -13.50 -72.44 57.62
CA ILE A 738 -12.20 -71.75 57.93
C ILE A 738 -11.03 -72.41 57.11
N ASP A 739 -9.80 -71.92 57.25
CA ASP A 739 -8.50 -72.65 57.41
C ASP A 739 -7.47 -72.60 56.24
N ASP A 740 -6.15 -72.44 56.42
CA ASP A 740 -5.34 -71.52 57.27
C ASP A 740 -3.87 -71.43 56.75
N THR A 741 -2.90 -70.92 57.55
CA THR A 741 -1.44 -70.83 57.31
C THR A 741 -0.96 -69.72 56.34
N MET A 742 0.06 -68.88 56.59
CA MET A 742 1.02 -68.60 57.69
C MET A 742 1.43 -67.09 57.59
N VAL A 743 2.03 -66.37 58.55
CA VAL A 743 2.31 -66.43 60.01
C VAL A 743 2.69 -64.99 60.46
N TYR A 744 2.60 -64.65 61.76
CA TYR A 744 3.08 -63.37 62.32
C TYR A 744 4.40 -63.50 63.11
N GLY A 745 5.23 -62.45 63.11
CA GLY A 745 6.43 -62.31 63.96
C GLY A 745 7.71 -61.98 63.17
N HIS A 746 8.74 -61.34 63.73
CA HIS A 746 8.96 -60.97 65.14
C HIS A 746 9.54 -59.56 65.31
N LEU A 747 9.49 -59.05 66.54
CA LEU A 747 10.25 -57.87 67.00
C LEU A 747 11.74 -58.22 67.22
N LEU A 748 12.52 -57.18 67.52
CA LEU A 748 13.92 -57.22 67.98
C LEU A 748 14.95 -57.58 66.88
N GLN A 749 16.24 -57.27 67.00
CA GLN A 749 17.01 -56.17 67.61
C GLN A 749 18.48 -56.42 67.19
N ASP A 750 19.37 -55.42 67.30
CA ASP A 750 20.85 -55.49 67.28
C ASP A 750 21.47 -56.92 67.17
N SER A 751 22.43 -57.20 66.28
CA SER A 751 23.74 -56.52 66.34
C SER A 751 24.77 -56.91 65.27
N LYS A 752 25.63 -55.94 64.92
CA LYS A 752 27.09 -56.03 64.69
C LYS A 752 27.68 -56.93 63.57
N GLY A 753 28.15 -56.25 62.51
CA GLY A 753 29.42 -56.53 61.83
C GLY A 753 29.34 -57.35 60.54
N SER A 754 30.29 -57.23 59.60
CA SER A 754 31.41 -56.28 59.45
C SER A 754 31.92 -56.33 58.00
N PHE A 755 32.80 -55.39 57.60
CA PHE A 755 33.50 -55.33 56.30
C PHE A 755 32.60 -54.98 55.09
N LEU A 756 32.92 -54.04 54.19
CA LEU A 756 34.12 -53.19 54.00
C LEU A 756 33.74 -51.84 53.36
N GLN A 757 34.07 -50.71 54.01
CA GLN A 757 34.45 -49.47 53.31
C GLN A 757 35.08 -48.43 54.26
N PRO A 758 36.36 -48.09 54.05
CA PRO A 758 36.87 -46.76 54.36
C PRO A 758 37.84 -46.20 53.31
N LYS A 759 38.04 -44.87 53.31
CA LYS A 759 39.11 -44.11 52.60
C LYS A 759 39.03 -44.10 51.05
N VAL A 760 39.59 -43.13 50.32
CA VAL A 760 40.48 -41.98 50.65
C VAL A 760 40.02 -40.71 49.90
N ASP A 761 40.42 -39.52 50.36
CA ASP A 761 40.58 -38.32 49.52
C ASP A 761 41.44 -38.56 48.27
N THR A 762 41.15 -37.84 47.18
CA THR A 762 42.04 -36.80 46.60
C THR A 762 41.57 -36.36 45.21
N TYR A 763 41.44 -35.04 44.99
CA TYR A 763 41.48 -34.49 43.64
C TYR A 763 42.92 -34.57 43.11
N ARG A 764 43.13 -35.18 41.95
CA ARG A 764 44.41 -35.09 41.23
C ARG A 764 44.54 -33.71 40.56
N PRO A 765 45.62 -32.95 40.78
CA PRO A 765 45.92 -31.76 39.98
C PRO A 765 46.16 -32.12 38.51
N PHE A 766 45.80 -31.20 37.61
CA PHE A 766 46.07 -31.31 36.19
C PHE A 766 47.57 -31.10 35.91
N GLN A 767 48.24 -32.12 35.36
CA GLN A 767 49.63 -32.03 34.91
C GLN A 767 49.67 -31.69 33.41
N GLY A 768 49.50 -30.41 33.11
CA GLY A 768 49.77 -29.82 31.80
C GLY A 768 50.39 -28.42 31.96
N PRO A 769 51.18 -27.93 30.99
CA PRO A 769 51.84 -26.64 31.10
C PRO A 769 50.81 -25.51 31.17
N THR A 770 50.78 -24.80 32.29
CA THR A 770 49.94 -23.61 32.48
C THR A 770 50.68 -22.42 31.88
N GLY A 771 50.05 -21.71 30.94
CA GLY A 771 50.64 -20.52 30.31
C GLY A 771 50.39 -19.25 31.13
N ASP A 772 51.42 -18.43 31.31
CA ASP A 772 51.39 -17.21 32.14
C ASP A 772 50.66 -16.01 31.47
N CYS A 773 49.37 -16.16 31.13
CA CYS A 773 48.40 -15.06 31.04
C CYS A 773 46.95 -15.56 30.81
N PRO A 774 45.94 -15.02 31.52
CA PRO A 774 44.54 -15.20 31.15
C PRO A 774 44.19 -14.35 29.91
N PRO A 775 43.38 -14.85 28.95
CA PRO A 775 42.95 -14.06 27.80
C PRO A 775 41.99 -12.94 28.23
N SER A 776 42.25 -11.71 27.78
CA SER A 776 41.45 -10.53 28.11
C SER A 776 40.30 -10.30 27.11
N PRO A 777 39.14 -9.78 27.54
CA PRO A 777 38.01 -9.51 26.65
C PRO A 777 38.27 -8.28 25.75
N PRO A 778 37.70 -8.24 24.53
CA PRO A 778 37.83 -7.10 23.63
C PRO A 778 37.17 -5.84 24.21
N ARG A 779 37.79 -4.67 23.95
CA ARG A 779 37.45 -3.41 24.61
C ARG A 779 36.21 -2.72 24.04
N ILE A 780 35.36 -2.22 24.94
CA ILE A 780 34.34 -1.22 24.65
C ILE A 780 35.01 0.16 24.57
N CYS A 781 34.84 0.89 23.47
CA CYS A 781 35.34 2.26 23.30
C CYS A 781 34.21 3.30 23.45
N SER A 782 33.87 3.64 24.69
CA SER A 782 33.00 4.77 25.02
C SER A 782 33.78 6.10 24.97
N ARG A 783 33.28 7.10 24.23
CA ARG A 783 33.88 8.44 24.14
C ARG A 783 33.32 9.38 25.23
N ALA A 784 34.20 10.12 25.91
CA ALA A 784 33.88 11.07 26.98
C ALA A 784 33.77 12.54 26.46
N PRO A 785 33.24 13.51 27.25
CA PRO A 785 32.50 14.64 26.65
C PRO A 785 33.02 16.07 26.92
N THR A 786 32.35 17.03 26.26
CA THR A 786 32.11 18.46 26.61
C THR A 786 33.23 19.50 26.62
N ALA A 787 32.97 20.59 25.88
CA ALA A 787 33.14 21.98 26.32
C ALA A 787 32.03 22.86 25.68
N LYS A 788 31.72 24.04 26.24
CA LYS A 788 30.71 25.00 25.74
C LYS A 788 31.33 26.37 25.46
N LEU A 789 30.77 27.12 24.51
CA LEU A 789 30.59 28.57 24.62
C LEU A 789 29.40 29.06 23.77
N THR A 790 28.87 30.25 24.09
CA THR A 790 27.62 30.87 23.57
C THR A 790 27.88 31.77 22.34
N LYS A 791 26.91 32.24 21.53
CA LYS A 791 25.69 33.01 21.90
C LYS A 791 24.64 33.13 20.75
N ASP A 792 23.38 33.28 21.16
CA ASP A 792 22.22 34.03 20.63
C ASP A 792 21.62 33.89 19.19
N GLU A 793 20.27 33.95 19.20
CA GLU A 793 19.27 34.27 18.16
C GLU A 793 18.91 33.26 17.03
N PRO A 794 17.64 33.28 16.51
CA PRO A 794 16.98 32.08 16.00
C PRO A 794 16.66 32.08 14.49
N SER A 795 16.64 30.90 13.88
CA SER A 795 16.04 30.66 12.56
C SER A 795 14.72 29.88 12.67
N SER A 796 13.72 30.34 11.93
CA SER A 796 12.43 29.65 11.71
C SER A 796 12.44 29.01 10.32
N GLY A 797 11.76 27.88 10.15
CA GLY A 797 11.49 27.29 8.84
C GLY A 797 11.49 25.77 8.84
N PHE A 798 10.32 25.17 8.64
CA PHE A 798 10.22 23.75 8.29
C PHE A 798 10.75 23.57 6.85
N LEU A 799 11.69 22.64 6.64
CA LEU A 799 11.99 22.15 5.29
C LEU A 799 10.95 21.09 4.91
N SER A 800 10.30 21.27 3.75
CA SER A 800 9.46 20.24 3.14
C SER A 800 10.32 19.16 2.47
N GLU A 801 9.75 17.97 2.31
CA GLU A 801 10.42 16.83 1.68
C GLU A 801 10.82 17.11 0.22
N SER A 802 11.95 16.54 -0.20
CA SER A 802 12.52 16.69 -1.54
C SER A 802 11.90 15.71 -2.54
N GLU A 803 11.34 16.21 -3.64
CA GLU A 803 10.93 15.37 -4.76
C GLU A 803 12.14 14.74 -5.45
N SER A 804 12.13 13.40 -5.59
CA SER A 804 13.19 12.64 -6.28
C SER A 804 12.64 11.98 -7.55
N GLU A 805 12.98 12.51 -8.73
CA GLU A 805 12.67 11.87 -10.02
C GLU A 805 13.63 10.69 -10.30
N PRO A 806 13.12 9.50 -10.69
CA PRO A 806 13.96 8.36 -11.05
C PRO A 806 13.99 8.06 -12.57
N TYR A 807 15.21 7.83 -13.07
CA TYR A 807 15.59 7.22 -14.37
C TYR A 807 15.46 8.01 -15.69
N THR A 808 16.62 8.21 -16.31
CA THR A 808 16.81 8.49 -17.75
C THR A 808 17.07 7.18 -18.49
N PHE A 809 16.49 6.97 -19.68
CA PHE A 809 16.80 5.80 -20.52
C PHE A 809 18.11 5.97 -21.29
N SER A 810 18.93 4.91 -21.31
CA SER A 810 20.14 4.78 -22.13
C SER A 810 19.83 4.16 -23.49
N TYR A 811 20.36 4.76 -24.57
CA TYR A 811 20.22 4.23 -25.93
C TYR A 811 20.97 2.88 -26.12
N PRO A 812 20.38 1.91 -26.86
CA PRO A 812 21.13 0.76 -27.37
C PRO A 812 21.95 1.17 -28.61
N ASN A 813 23.22 0.74 -28.68
CA ASN A 813 24.01 0.79 -29.91
C ASN A 813 23.75 -0.47 -30.75
N ASP A 814 23.45 -0.30 -32.03
CA ASP A 814 23.35 -1.39 -33.01
C ASP A 814 24.70 -2.12 -33.20
N ARG A 815 24.65 -3.42 -33.50
CA ARG A 815 25.86 -4.22 -33.77
C ARG A 815 25.62 -5.38 -34.74
N ASN A 816 26.11 -5.21 -35.97
CA ASN A 816 26.40 -6.19 -37.05
C ASN A 816 26.99 -5.36 -38.23
N ILE A 817 27.88 -5.78 -39.13
CA ILE A 817 28.65 -7.02 -39.43
C ILE A 817 29.78 -6.57 -40.43
N SER A 818 31.00 -7.10 -40.55
CA SER A 818 31.82 -8.06 -39.78
C SER A 818 33.29 -8.04 -40.28
N ASN A 819 34.22 -8.68 -39.53
CA ASN A 819 35.55 -9.17 -39.94
C ASN A 819 36.71 -8.18 -40.18
N GLY A 820 37.86 -8.52 -39.57
CA GLY A 820 39.18 -7.90 -39.80
C GLY A 820 40.16 -8.22 -38.66
N ASN A 821 41.03 -9.23 -38.82
CA ASN A 821 41.99 -9.63 -37.78
C ASN A 821 43.13 -8.60 -37.62
N THR A 822 43.63 -8.39 -36.39
CA THR A 822 44.99 -8.76 -35.93
C THR A 822 45.27 -8.20 -34.52
N ASP A 823 45.59 -9.08 -33.57
CA ASP A 823 46.19 -8.81 -32.25
C ASP A 823 47.74 -8.95 -32.34
N PRO A 824 48.58 -8.53 -31.36
CA PRO A 824 48.43 -7.60 -30.21
C PRO A 824 49.58 -6.52 -30.28
N PRO A 825 50.18 -5.91 -29.21
CA PRO A 825 49.93 -5.96 -27.76
C PRO A 825 49.97 -4.60 -26.99
N LEU A 826 49.85 -4.76 -25.66
CA LEU A 826 49.97 -3.78 -24.55
C LEU A 826 51.25 -2.92 -24.57
N LEU A 827 51.17 -1.70 -24.00
CA LEU A 827 52.15 -1.18 -23.01
C LEU A 827 51.65 0.08 -22.26
N GLU A 828 51.69 -0.03 -20.92
CA GLU A 828 51.99 0.95 -19.85
C GLU A 828 51.62 2.46 -19.87
N THR A 829 50.94 2.86 -18.77
CA THR A 829 51.43 3.77 -17.70
C THR A 829 52.28 5.00 -18.03
N TYR A 830 51.84 6.18 -17.56
CA TYR A 830 52.56 7.20 -16.74
C TYR A 830 51.60 8.41 -16.58
N GLU A 831 51.69 9.33 -15.63
CA GLU A 831 51.83 9.36 -14.15
C GLU A 831 51.59 10.85 -13.77
N SER A 832 51.45 11.14 -12.48
CA SER A 832 51.42 12.43 -11.77
C SER A 832 51.98 13.69 -12.48
N MET A 833 51.32 14.85 -12.26
CA MET A 833 51.75 16.18 -12.73
C MET A 833 51.75 17.21 -11.58
N GLU A 834 52.88 17.87 -11.35
CA GLU A 834 53.07 19.04 -10.47
C GLU A 834 54.43 19.73 -10.82
N PRO A 835 54.71 20.99 -10.46
CA PRO A 835 54.02 22.17 -10.98
C PRO A 835 54.94 23.34 -11.43
N GLY A 836 54.36 24.29 -12.19
CA GLY A 836 54.69 25.73 -12.11
C GLY A 836 55.75 26.30 -13.06
N GLU A 837 55.31 27.18 -13.97
CA GLU A 837 55.55 28.64 -13.86
C GLU A 837 54.33 29.41 -14.41
#